data_AF-A0A5K1K5C3-F1
#
_entry.id   AF-A0A5K1K5C3-F1
#
_cell.length_a   1.000
_cell.length_b   1.000
_cell.length_c   1.000
_cell.angle_alpha   90.00
_cell.angle_beta   90.00
_cell.angle_gamma   90.00
#
_symmetry.space_group_name_H-M   'P 1'
#
loop_
_entity.id
_entity.type
_entity.pdbx_description
1 polymer ?
#
loop_
_entity_poly.entity_id
_entity_poly.type
_entity_poly.pdbx_seq_one_letter_code
_entity_poly.pdbx_strand_id
1 'polypeptide(L)'
;MPRSTSTPRASVSVALAAGVLLWAWQAAAFPAAVVQRDDDSSLGHGKGFGPINPLSTAQIAAFRPYTHYASTGYCSPASTLAWDCGHNCRANPSFEPVASGGDGDLTQFWYVGYDPRLKEVIVSHQGTDTSKLLPLLTDGDIILEPLKRKLFPGLDWRIAVHSGFAGTQARSAPGVLAAVQKAITKHKAKKVTVTGHSLGAAIGLLDAVFLPLHIPNITTRFVGYGLPRVGNQHFADHVDAVAAVAVTHISNKKDIVPILPGRFLGFHHPSGEVHIDEPGAWLACPGQDNPSAKCTVGDVRNVFVGNGTDHDGPSRRTDSALVRTRVPIVCAAMALGTNARTAVEVTRGGGFGFVGAAYRSLESLDQDFAFLRASFPNLASNQPLPVGYGFIGWLLDRNKDVGKQMIDIVVENGVQAVWLAFGNDIRRWVEYVRASPANARGDRDHRPLIFVQVNSVEEALVAANEWKVDVIVAQGTEAGGHGGAKAPSTFVLLSEILAALPQDGTAPPVLAAGGMATGTQIAAYLTLGTSGAVLGTRFLLTPESPYTDAQKSALLAARTAGPGATVRTLAFDYARDTAYWPAHIDGRGLRNAIVDDVEAGVDHATVQALWKAATAAGDSNYMVVWAGQGLPLMKEIKPIKRPYGDAHLLGYSG
;
A
#
# COMPACT_ATOMS: atom_id res chain seq x y z
N MET A 1 -32.28 24.85 61.48
CA MET A 1 -32.43 24.61 60.02
C MET A 1 -31.08 24.81 59.35
N PRO A 2 -30.44 23.73 58.87
CA PRO A 2 -29.55 23.86 57.72
C PRO A 2 -29.63 22.70 56.72
N ARG A 3 -29.09 23.00 55.53
CA ARG A 3 -29.06 22.22 54.30
C ARG A 3 -28.01 21.11 54.28
N SER A 4 -28.22 20.21 53.31
CA SER A 4 -27.23 19.49 52.48
C SER A 4 -26.57 18.25 53.07
N THR A 5 -27.01 17.07 52.60
CA THR A 5 -26.32 16.28 51.55
C THR A 5 -27.15 15.02 51.26
N SER A 6 -27.72 14.89 50.06
CA SER A 6 -28.34 13.64 49.57
C SER A 6 -27.63 13.18 48.31
N THR A 7 -26.80 12.14 48.45
CA THR A 7 -26.26 11.34 47.36
C THR A 7 -27.27 10.29 46.90
N PRO A 8 -27.60 10.15 45.60
CA PRO A 8 -28.14 8.92 45.08
C PRO A 8 -27.04 8.09 44.40
N ARG A 9 -27.06 6.80 44.71
CA ARG A 9 -26.29 5.72 44.09
C ARG A 9 -26.52 5.71 42.58
N ALA A 10 -25.45 5.75 41.79
CA ALA A 10 -25.49 5.40 40.37
C ALA A 10 -25.47 3.87 40.23
N SER A 11 -26.55 3.34 39.66
CA SER A 11 -26.72 1.94 39.26
C SER A 11 -25.84 1.61 38.06
N VAL A 12 -24.89 0.71 38.26
CA VAL A 12 -24.16 -0.03 37.22
C VAL A 12 -25.12 -1.01 36.57
N SER A 13 -25.53 -0.78 35.32
CA SER A 13 -26.13 -1.80 34.43
C SER A 13 -26.31 -1.26 32.99
N VAL A 14 -25.22 -1.04 32.26
CA VAL A 14 -25.21 -1.04 30.78
C VAL A 14 -23.84 -1.56 30.32
N ALA A 15 -23.59 -2.86 30.46
CA ALA A 15 -22.42 -3.51 29.85
C ALA A 15 -22.66 -4.99 29.48
N LEU A 16 -23.88 -5.51 29.63
CA LEU A 16 -24.19 -6.92 29.38
C LEU A 16 -25.23 -7.17 28.26
N ALA A 17 -25.70 -6.12 27.57
CA ALA A 17 -26.64 -6.27 26.45
C ALA A 17 -25.97 -6.37 25.07
N ALA A 18 -24.69 -6.00 24.93
CA ALA A 18 -23.97 -6.06 23.65
C ALA A 18 -23.34 -7.44 23.36
N GLY A 19 -23.20 -8.31 24.38
CA GLY A 19 -22.54 -9.61 24.25
C GLY A 19 -23.43 -10.77 23.80
N VAL A 20 -24.76 -10.61 23.80
CA VAL A 20 -25.71 -11.72 23.57
C VAL A 20 -26.33 -11.70 22.17
N LEU A 21 -26.23 -10.59 21.42
CA LEU A 21 -26.70 -10.50 20.03
C LEU A 21 -25.68 -10.99 18.99
N LEU A 22 -24.40 -11.12 19.34
CA LEU A 22 -23.37 -11.69 18.45
C LEU A 22 -23.37 -13.24 18.40
N TRP A 23 -24.04 -13.91 19.33
CA TRP A 23 -24.10 -15.37 19.40
C TRP A 23 -25.33 -15.99 18.70
N ALA A 24 -26.32 -15.18 18.32
CA ALA A 24 -27.52 -15.66 17.62
C ALA A 24 -27.35 -15.79 16.09
N TRP A 25 -26.22 -15.35 15.52
CA TRP A 25 -25.93 -15.48 14.08
C TRP A 25 -25.04 -16.68 13.71
N GLN A 26 -24.53 -17.43 14.70
CA GLN A 26 -23.71 -18.63 14.47
C GLN A 26 -24.52 -19.95 14.45
N ALA A 27 -25.84 -19.90 14.46
CA ALA A 27 -26.71 -21.08 14.48
C ALA A 27 -27.80 -21.03 13.40
N ALA A 28 -27.42 -20.80 12.15
CA ALA A 28 -28.20 -21.24 10.99
C ALA A 28 -27.25 -21.98 10.04
N ALA A 29 -27.18 -23.29 10.23
CA ALA A 29 -26.55 -24.19 9.29
C ALA A 29 -27.17 -23.97 7.90
N PHE A 30 -26.38 -23.52 6.93
CA PHE A 30 -26.77 -23.58 5.52
C PHE A 30 -26.86 -25.06 5.12
N PRO A 31 -28.03 -25.57 4.71
CA PRO A 31 -28.06 -26.81 3.97
C PRO A 31 -27.41 -26.57 2.60
N ALA A 32 -26.61 -27.53 2.16
CA ALA A 32 -26.26 -27.63 0.75
C ALA A 32 -27.55 -27.82 -0.11
N ALA A 33 -27.54 -27.24 -1.32
CA ALA A 33 -28.63 -27.14 -2.31
C ALA A 33 -29.66 -26.04 -1.98
N VAL A 34 -29.95 -25.07 -2.85
CA VAL A 34 -30.29 -25.18 -4.27
C VAL A 34 -29.75 -23.96 -5.04
N VAL A 35 -29.06 -24.22 -6.16
CA VAL A 35 -28.89 -23.24 -7.24
C VAL A 35 -30.28 -23.02 -7.85
N GLN A 36 -31.00 -21.98 -7.41
CA GLN A 36 -32.14 -21.47 -8.15
C GLN A 36 -31.59 -20.39 -9.09
N ARG A 37 -31.67 -20.69 -10.39
CA ARG A 37 -31.66 -19.67 -11.43
C ARG A 37 -32.95 -18.86 -11.23
N ASP A 38 -32.82 -17.67 -10.67
CA ASP A 38 -33.89 -16.69 -10.76
C ASP A 38 -33.86 -16.09 -12.17
N ASP A 39 -34.59 -16.74 -13.08
CA ASP A 39 -35.15 -16.10 -14.25
C ASP A 39 -36.25 -15.14 -13.76
N ASP A 40 -35.88 -13.91 -13.36
CA ASP A 40 -36.86 -12.84 -13.16
C ASP A 40 -37.18 -12.19 -14.51
N SER A 41 -38.00 -12.89 -15.28
CA SER A 41 -38.68 -12.37 -16.45
C SER A 41 -39.97 -11.66 -16.02
N SER A 42 -39.89 -10.52 -15.33
CA SER A 42 -41.11 -9.77 -15.03
C SER A 42 -41.00 -8.25 -14.85
N LEU A 43 -39.93 -7.58 -15.29
CA LEU A 43 -39.97 -6.14 -15.60
C LEU A 43 -39.05 -5.87 -16.81
N GLY A 44 -39.67 -5.65 -17.97
CA GLY A 44 -39.00 -5.83 -19.26
C GLY A 44 -37.89 -4.82 -19.53
N HIS A 45 -36.62 -5.26 -19.46
CA HIS A 45 -35.48 -4.72 -20.21
C HIS A 45 -34.58 -5.86 -20.72
N GLY A 46 -35.14 -6.71 -21.59
CA GLY A 46 -34.38 -7.66 -22.41
C GLY A 46 -33.62 -6.98 -23.54
N LYS A 47 -32.64 -6.13 -23.22
CA LYS A 47 -31.55 -5.80 -24.15
C LYS A 47 -30.31 -6.51 -23.63
N GLY A 48 -29.87 -7.55 -24.35
CA GLY A 48 -28.59 -8.19 -24.06
C GLY A 48 -27.48 -7.15 -23.97
N PHE A 49 -26.60 -7.26 -22.98
CA PHE A 49 -25.43 -6.40 -22.87
C PHE A 49 -24.62 -6.47 -24.16
N GLY A 50 -24.18 -5.31 -24.66
CA GLY A 50 -23.31 -5.24 -25.84
C GLY A 50 -21.97 -5.97 -25.64
N PRO A 51 -21.13 -6.09 -26.67
CA PRO A 51 -19.81 -6.70 -26.53
C PRO A 51 -18.92 -5.90 -25.59
N ILE A 52 -18.18 -6.61 -24.73
CA ILE A 52 -17.15 -6.04 -23.87
C ILE A 52 -15.88 -5.89 -24.68
N ASN A 53 -15.45 -4.64 -24.89
CA ASN A 53 -14.33 -4.32 -25.77
C ASN A 53 -13.16 -3.73 -24.96
N PRO A 54 -11.92 -4.17 -25.23
CA PRO A 54 -10.76 -3.51 -24.66
C PRO A 54 -10.61 -2.08 -25.20
N LEU A 55 -10.21 -1.15 -24.34
CA LEU A 55 -9.87 0.21 -24.73
C LEU A 55 -8.49 0.24 -25.40
N SER A 56 -8.35 1.11 -26.39
CA SER A 56 -7.06 1.43 -26.99
C SER A 56 -6.18 2.23 -26.02
N THR A 57 -4.87 2.18 -26.23
CA THR A 57 -3.88 2.98 -25.47
C THR A 57 -4.21 4.47 -25.48
N ALA A 58 -4.72 5.01 -26.60
CA ALA A 58 -5.11 6.41 -26.70
C ALA A 58 -6.32 6.76 -25.83
N GLN A 59 -7.32 5.88 -25.77
CA GLN A 59 -8.48 6.05 -24.89
C GLN A 59 -8.07 5.99 -23.42
N ILE A 60 -7.17 5.07 -23.05
CA ILE A 60 -6.63 4.97 -21.68
C ILE A 60 -5.84 6.24 -21.32
N ALA A 61 -4.94 6.69 -22.21
CA ALA A 61 -4.13 7.88 -21.99
C ALA A 61 -4.97 9.16 -21.81
N ALA A 62 -6.15 9.22 -22.44
CA ALA A 62 -7.08 10.35 -22.29
C ALA A 62 -7.64 10.48 -20.86
N PHE A 63 -7.59 9.44 -20.03
CA PHE A 63 -8.02 9.51 -18.63
C PHE A 63 -6.95 10.07 -17.68
N ARG A 64 -5.69 10.11 -18.11
CA ARG A 64 -4.55 10.49 -17.24
C ARG A 64 -4.68 11.86 -16.59
N PRO A 65 -5.14 12.94 -17.26
CA PRO A 65 -5.31 14.23 -16.60
C PRO A 65 -6.32 14.17 -15.44
N TYR A 66 -7.45 13.47 -15.64
CA TYR A 66 -8.52 13.33 -14.64
C TYR A 66 -8.11 12.48 -13.46
N THR A 67 -7.27 11.49 -13.70
CA THR A 67 -6.62 10.71 -12.65
C THR A 67 -5.83 11.62 -11.69
N HIS A 68 -5.02 12.52 -12.24
CA HIS A 68 -4.24 13.45 -11.42
C HIS A 68 -5.15 14.48 -10.73
N TYR A 69 -6.21 14.94 -11.39
CA TYR A 69 -7.21 15.81 -10.76
C TYR A 69 -7.92 15.13 -9.58
N ALA A 70 -8.44 13.92 -9.76
CA ALA A 70 -9.02 13.14 -8.68
C ALA A 70 -8.01 13.00 -7.53
N SER A 71 -6.75 12.67 -7.81
CA SER A 71 -5.68 12.56 -6.81
C SER A 71 -5.42 13.88 -6.05
N THR A 72 -5.36 15.01 -6.75
CA THR A 72 -5.21 16.35 -6.15
C THR A 72 -6.33 16.68 -5.17
N GLY A 73 -7.51 16.07 -5.31
CA GLY A 73 -8.64 16.26 -4.38
C GLY A 73 -8.33 15.93 -2.92
N TYR A 74 -7.22 15.25 -2.63
CA TYR A 74 -6.79 14.90 -1.26
C TYR A 74 -5.88 15.96 -0.62
N CYS A 75 -5.38 16.91 -1.41
CA CYS A 75 -4.59 18.01 -0.88
C CYS A 75 -5.47 19.06 -0.20
N SER A 76 -4.85 19.80 0.72
CA SER A 76 -5.54 20.87 1.44
C SER A 76 -6.13 21.92 0.47
N PRO A 77 -7.21 22.61 0.85
CA PRO A 77 -7.76 23.71 0.05
C PRO A 77 -6.73 24.80 -0.27
N ALA A 78 -5.85 25.12 0.69
CA ALA A 78 -4.77 26.08 0.46
C ALA A 78 -3.83 25.63 -0.68
N SER A 79 -3.41 24.36 -0.65
CA SER A 79 -2.51 23.81 -1.66
C SER A 79 -3.14 23.68 -3.04
N THR A 80 -4.42 23.28 -3.09
CA THR A 80 -5.15 23.18 -4.36
C THR A 80 -5.46 24.54 -4.97
N LEU A 81 -5.64 25.59 -4.16
CA LEU A 81 -5.81 26.95 -4.64
C LEU A 81 -4.50 27.57 -5.14
N ALA A 82 -3.38 27.27 -4.46
CA ALA A 82 -2.03 27.66 -4.89
C ALA A 82 -1.50 26.81 -6.05
N TRP A 83 -2.15 25.68 -6.33
CA TRP A 83 -1.73 24.65 -7.29
C TRP A 83 -0.34 24.05 -7.01
N ASP A 84 -0.05 23.74 -5.75
CA ASP A 84 1.26 23.26 -5.28
C ASP A 84 1.23 21.85 -4.64
N CYS A 85 0.21 21.04 -4.95
CA CYS A 85 0.03 19.65 -4.50
C CYS A 85 0.99 18.66 -5.20
N GLY A 86 2.30 18.91 -5.11
CA GLY A 86 3.35 17.98 -5.48
C GLY A 86 3.28 17.46 -6.92
N HIS A 87 3.44 16.14 -7.08
CA HIS A 87 3.45 15.49 -8.40
C HIS A 87 2.13 15.68 -9.16
N ASN A 88 0.99 15.69 -8.45
CA ASN A 88 -0.33 15.78 -9.09
C ASN A 88 -0.56 17.14 -9.76
N CYS A 89 -0.22 18.26 -9.09
CA CYS A 89 -0.28 19.59 -9.71
C CYS A 89 0.72 19.74 -10.86
N ARG A 90 1.94 19.20 -10.72
CA ARG A 90 2.94 19.22 -11.81
C ARG A 90 2.52 18.42 -13.04
N ALA A 91 1.65 17.42 -12.89
CA ALA A 91 1.12 16.64 -14.01
C ALA A 91 0.13 17.45 -14.86
N ASN A 92 -0.56 18.43 -14.26
CA ASN A 92 -1.49 19.34 -14.91
C ASN A 92 -1.06 20.81 -14.68
N PRO A 93 0.13 21.23 -15.17
CA PRO A 93 0.75 22.49 -14.74
C PRO A 93 0.07 23.75 -15.31
N SER A 94 -0.84 23.58 -16.28
CA SER A 94 -1.60 24.67 -16.89
C SER A 94 -2.93 24.96 -16.19
N PHE A 95 -3.31 24.16 -15.19
CA PHE A 95 -4.58 24.34 -14.52
C PHE A 95 -4.61 25.66 -13.75
N GLU A 96 -5.73 26.37 -13.84
CA GLU A 96 -5.96 27.64 -13.18
C GLU A 96 -7.03 27.46 -12.09
N PRO A 97 -6.64 27.30 -10.81
CA PRO A 97 -7.59 27.23 -9.70
C PRO A 97 -8.46 28.48 -9.61
N VAL A 98 -9.73 28.29 -9.30
CA VAL A 98 -10.74 29.36 -9.15
C VAL A 98 -11.22 29.46 -7.70
N ALA A 99 -11.44 28.32 -7.05
CA ALA A 99 -11.76 28.22 -5.63
C ALA A 99 -11.49 26.80 -5.11
N SER A 100 -11.31 26.68 -3.81
CA SER A 100 -11.26 25.42 -3.08
C SER A 100 -11.91 25.59 -1.72
N GLY A 101 -12.30 24.48 -1.08
CA GLY A 101 -12.94 24.50 0.23
C GLY A 101 -13.10 23.11 0.82
N GLY A 102 -13.88 23.03 1.89
CA GLY A 102 -14.00 21.83 2.73
C GLY A 102 -13.02 21.84 3.90
N ASP A 103 -13.33 21.05 4.92
CA ASP A 103 -12.52 20.87 6.13
C ASP A 103 -11.87 19.47 6.19
N GLY A 104 -12.23 18.58 5.27
CA GLY A 104 -11.70 17.23 5.18
C GLY A 104 -12.30 16.27 6.21
N ASP A 105 -13.30 16.72 6.96
CA ASP A 105 -13.98 15.98 8.00
C ASP A 105 -15.50 15.92 7.69
N LEU A 106 -16.25 16.92 8.15
CA LEU A 106 -17.68 17.04 7.83
C LEU A 106 -17.90 17.33 6.36
N THR A 107 -17.09 18.21 5.75
CA THR A 107 -17.16 18.57 4.33
C THR A 107 -15.86 18.19 3.67
N GLN A 108 -15.91 17.15 2.85
CA GLN A 108 -14.77 16.69 2.05
C GLN A 108 -14.14 17.85 1.27
N PHE A 109 -12.81 17.86 1.15
CA PHE A 109 -12.14 18.89 0.35
C PHE A 109 -12.68 18.88 -1.08
N TRP A 110 -12.75 20.05 -1.67
CA TRP A 110 -13.13 20.21 -3.05
C TRP A 110 -12.38 21.39 -3.66
N TYR A 111 -12.20 21.35 -4.97
CA TYR A 111 -11.67 22.48 -5.71
C TYR A 111 -12.28 22.56 -7.12
N VAL A 112 -12.27 23.77 -7.66
CA VAL A 112 -12.75 24.10 -8.99
C VAL A 112 -11.74 24.98 -9.68
N GLY A 113 -11.50 24.75 -10.97
CA GLY A 113 -10.64 25.58 -11.80
C GLY A 113 -10.82 25.31 -13.28
N TYR A 114 -10.06 26.01 -14.11
CA TYR A 114 -10.11 25.87 -15.57
C TYR A 114 -8.83 25.22 -16.07
N ASP A 115 -8.94 24.24 -16.97
CA ASP A 115 -7.80 23.71 -17.70
C ASP A 115 -7.78 24.26 -19.14
N PRO A 116 -6.83 25.14 -19.49
CA PRO A 116 -6.70 25.69 -20.84
C PRO A 116 -6.39 24.64 -21.92
N ARG A 117 -5.76 23.51 -21.56
CA ARG A 117 -5.42 22.44 -22.51
C ARG A 117 -6.64 21.61 -22.85
N LEU A 118 -7.44 21.24 -21.85
CA LEU A 118 -8.68 20.49 -22.02
C LEU A 118 -9.85 21.38 -22.45
N LYS A 119 -9.75 22.70 -22.23
CA LYS A 119 -10.75 23.74 -22.51
C LYS A 119 -12.06 23.51 -21.74
N GLU A 120 -11.94 23.15 -20.48
CA GLU A 120 -13.06 22.82 -19.61
C GLU A 120 -12.80 23.21 -18.16
N VAL A 121 -13.88 23.37 -17.41
CA VAL A 121 -13.84 23.56 -15.96
C VAL A 121 -13.74 22.19 -15.31
N ILE A 122 -12.81 22.02 -14.37
CA ILE A 122 -12.67 20.80 -13.58
C ILE A 122 -13.21 21.05 -12.19
N VAL A 123 -14.02 20.11 -11.70
CA VAL A 123 -14.49 20.02 -10.32
C VAL A 123 -13.94 18.72 -9.74
N SER A 124 -13.32 18.77 -8.57
CA SER A 124 -12.90 17.55 -7.89
C SER A 124 -13.16 17.56 -6.39
N HIS A 125 -13.42 16.36 -5.86
CA HIS A 125 -13.70 16.10 -4.45
C HIS A 125 -12.74 15.07 -3.86
N GLN A 126 -12.40 15.31 -2.60
CA GLN A 126 -11.75 14.36 -1.72
C GLN A 126 -12.66 13.14 -1.50
N GLY A 127 -12.04 11.97 -1.42
CA GLY A 127 -12.68 10.75 -0.97
C GLY A 127 -12.22 10.39 0.44
N THR A 128 -12.62 9.22 0.93
CA THR A 128 -12.26 8.77 2.29
C THR A 128 -11.26 7.62 2.23
N ASP A 129 -10.62 7.33 3.36
CA ASP A 129 -9.88 6.09 3.60
C ASP A 129 -10.83 4.87 3.47
N THR A 130 -10.42 3.85 2.73
CA THR A 130 -11.18 2.62 2.51
C THR A 130 -11.57 1.91 3.80
N SER A 131 -10.69 1.91 4.80
CA SER A 131 -10.93 1.28 6.10
C SER A 131 -12.03 1.97 6.90
N LYS A 132 -12.23 3.27 6.66
CA LYS A 132 -13.31 4.07 7.27
C LYS A 132 -14.59 4.02 6.45
N LEU A 133 -14.46 3.82 5.13
CA LEU A 133 -15.58 3.77 4.20
C LEU A 133 -16.29 2.41 4.20
N LEU A 134 -15.54 1.31 4.28
CA LEU A 134 -16.12 -0.04 4.22
C LEU A 134 -17.18 -0.26 5.30
N PRO A 135 -16.94 0.05 6.59
CA PRO A 135 -17.99 -0.01 7.59
C PRO A 135 -19.22 0.80 7.18
N LEU A 136 -19.06 2.07 6.76
CA LEU A 136 -20.17 2.94 6.36
C LEU A 136 -20.99 2.39 5.16
N LEU A 137 -20.36 1.65 4.24
CA LEU A 137 -21.01 1.09 3.06
C LEU A 137 -21.44 -0.37 3.21
N THR A 138 -21.13 -1.00 4.34
CA THR A 138 -21.58 -2.36 4.69
C THR A 138 -22.47 -2.40 5.94
N ASP A 139 -22.55 -1.33 6.71
CA ASP A 139 -23.34 -1.22 7.93
C ASP A 139 -24.86 -1.18 7.63
N GLY A 140 -25.68 -1.52 8.63
CA GLY A 140 -27.15 -1.58 8.52
C GLY A 140 -27.84 -0.23 8.33
N ASP A 141 -27.11 0.89 8.47
CA ASP A 141 -27.62 2.26 8.37
C ASP A 141 -27.52 2.87 6.95
N ILE A 142 -27.36 2.04 5.92
CA ILE A 142 -27.41 2.47 4.51
C ILE A 142 -28.86 2.86 4.15
N ILE A 143 -29.12 4.17 4.12
CA ILE A 143 -30.46 4.73 3.89
C ILE A 143 -30.51 5.38 2.51
N LEU A 144 -31.44 4.90 1.66
CA LEU A 144 -31.87 5.60 0.46
C LEU A 144 -32.79 6.77 0.85
N GLU A 145 -32.41 7.99 0.50
CA GLU A 145 -33.23 9.18 0.68
C GLU A 145 -33.50 9.91 -0.64
N PRO A 146 -34.70 10.48 -0.84
CA PRO A 146 -34.96 11.34 -1.98
C PRO A 146 -34.04 12.57 -1.98
N LEU A 147 -33.54 12.94 -3.17
CA LEU A 147 -32.73 14.15 -3.33
C LEU A 147 -33.52 15.41 -2.93
N LYS A 148 -32.86 16.33 -2.22
CA LYS A 148 -33.49 17.58 -1.77
C LYS A 148 -33.92 18.43 -2.96
N ARG A 149 -35.23 18.63 -3.14
CA ARG A 149 -35.83 19.40 -4.25
C ARG A 149 -35.26 20.81 -4.44
N LYS A 150 -34.76 21.44 -3.36
CA LYS A 150 -34.08 22.75 -3.41
C LYS A 150 -32.74 22.68 -4.17
N LEU A 151 -32.01 21.58 -4.03
CA LEU A 151 -30.74 21.36 -4.73
C LEU A 151 -30.96 20.68 -6.08
N PHE A 152 -31.98 19.83 -6.21
CA PHE A 152 -32.26 19.09 -7.44
C PHE A 152 -33.68 19.39 -7.95
N PRO A 153 -33.94 20.60 -8.46
CA PRO A 153 -35.27 20.97 -8.91
C PRO A 153 -35.70 20.14 -10.14
N GLY A 154 -36.96 19.70 -10.13
CA GLY A 154 -37.56 19.01 -11.28
C GLY A 154 -37.29 17.50 -11.38
N LEU A 155 -36.50 16.92 -10.46
CA LEU A 155 -36.29 15.47 -10.42
C LEU A 155 -37.51 14.72 -9.85
N ASP A 156 -37.71 13.50 -10.35
CA ASP A 156 -38.75 12.57 -9.87
C ASP A 156 -38.49 12.20 -8.40
N TRP A 157 -39.53 12.17 -7.58
CA TRP A 157 -39.42 11.88 -6.14
C TRP A 157 -38.94 10.45 -5.83
N ARG A 158 -39.07 9.52 -6.80
CA ARG A 158 -38.57 8.15 -6.69
C ARG A 158 -37.06 8.05 -6.85
N ILE A 159 -36.40 9.11 -7.32
CA ILE A 159 -34.94 9.18 -7.38
C ILE A 159 -34.42 9.34 -5.94
N ALA A 160 -33.83 8.27 -5.43
CA ALA A 160 -33.26 8.22 -4.10
C ALA A 160 -31.78 7.81 -4.16
N VAL A 161 -30.98 8.38 -3.27
CA VAL A 161 -29.53 8.17 -3.20
C VAL A 161 -29.11 7.90 -1.76
N HIS A 162 -27.89 7.45 -1.56
CA HIS A 162 -27.33 7.27 -0.22
C HIS A 162 -27.37 8.57 0.58
N SER A 163 -27.99 8.57 1.76
CA SER A 163 -28.18 9.77 2.59
C SER A 163 -26.86 10.45 2.98
N GLY A 164 -25.82 9.67 3.30
CA GLY A 164 -24.47 10.19 3.54
C GLY A 164 -23.87 10.92 2.33
N PHE A 165 -24.10 10.41 1.10
CA PHE A 165 -23.56 11.03 -0.12
C PHE A 165 -24.33 12.31 -0.44
N ALA A 166 -25.67 12.29 -0.38
CA ALA A 166 -26.51 13.47 -0.54
C ALA A 166 -26.21 14.56 0.50
N GLY A 167 -26.04 14.17 1.76
CA GLY A 167 -25.70 15.08 2.85
C GLY A 167 -24.35 15.76 2.63
N THR A 168 -23.35 15.02 2.17
CA THR A 168 -22.00 15.54 1.90
C THR A 168 -21.99 16.46 0.68
N GLN A 169 -22.64 16.04 -0.42
CA GLN A 169 -22.80 16.89 -1.60
C GLN A 169 -23.53 18.19 -1.26
N ALA A 170 -24.60 18.13 -0.46
CA ALA A 170 -25.37 19.30 -0.06
C ALA A 170 -24.54 20.36 0.70
N ARG A 171 -23.51 19.94 1.45
CA ARG A 171 -22.61 20.85 2.18
C ARG A 171 -21.63 21.58 1.24
N SER A 172 -21.11 20.91 0.21
CA SER A 172 -20.21 21.51 -0.77
C SER A 172 -20.91 22.24 -1.92
N ALA A 173 -22.16 21.88 -2.24
CA ALA A 173 -22.88 22.33 -3.45
C ALA A 173 -22.91 23.86 -3.64
N PRO A 174 -23.18 24.71 -2.61
CA PRO A 174 -23.20 26.16 -2.81
C PRO A 174 -21.83 26.72 -3.20
N GLY A 175 -20.76 26.23 -2.59
CA GLY A 175 -19.39 26.65 -2.87
C GLY A 175 -18.94 26.20 -4.26
N VAL A 176 -19.19 24.94 -4.60
CA VAL A 176 -18.90 24.39 -5.93
C VAL A 176 -19.68 25.12 -7.02
N LEU A 177 -20.98 25.33 -6.85
CA LEU A 177 -21.82 26.05 -7.83
C LEU A 177 -21.28 27.45 -8.10
N ALA A 178 -21.00 28.23 -7.06
CA ALA A 178 -20.45 29.58 -7.19
C ALA A 178 -19.09 29.58 -7.89
N ALA A 179 -18.23 28.62 -7.57
CA ALA A 179 -16.91 28.49 -8.18
C ALA A 179 -16.99 28.09 -9.67
N VAL A 180 -17.88 27.16 -10.02
CA VAL A 180 -18.10 26.74 -11.42
C VAL A 180 -18.68 27.90 -12.24
N GLN A 181 -19.67 28.62 -11.72
CA GLN A 181 -20.22 29.81 -12.37
C GLN A 181 -19.13 30.85 -12.63
N LYS A 182 -18.28 31.13 -11.62
CA LYS A 182 -17.14 32.04 -11.76
C LYS A 182 -16.16 31.56 -12.85
N ALA A 183 -15.82 30.29 -12.87
CA ALA A 183 -14.92 29.71 -13.86
C ALA A 183 -15.49 29.79 -15.28
N ILE A 184 -16.76 29.43 -15.45
CA ILE A 184 -17.49 29.49 -16.73
C ILE A 184 -17.56 30.92 -17.25
N THR A 185 -17.93 31.90 -16.42
CA THR A 185 -18.00 33.30 -16.83
C THR A 185 -16.62 33.84 -17.20
N LYS A 186 -15.59 33.56 -16.39
CA LYS A 186 -14.23 34.02 -16.63
C LYS A 186 -13.64 33.45 -17.93
N HIS A 187 -13.85 32.16 -18.19
CA HIS A 187 -13.19 31.45 -19.30
C HIS A 187 -14.11 31.20 -20.51
N LYS A 188 -15.37 31.63 -20.47
CA LYS A 188 -16.41 31.35 -21.47
C LYS A 188 -16.54 29.85 -21.77
N ALA A 189 -16.29 29.02 -20.77
CA ALA A 189 -16.32 27.57 -20.88
C ALA A 189 -17.75 27.06 -20.92
N LYS A 190 -18.01 26.01 -21.71
CA LYS A 190 -19.31 25.31 -21.75
C LYS A 190 -19.25 23.88 -21.23
N LYS A 191 -18.03 23.38 -21.01
CA LYS A 191 -17.76 22.02 -20.55
C LYS A 191 -17.31 22.05 -19.11
N VAL A 192 -17.92 21.21 -18.30
CA VAL A 192 -17.52 20.96 -16.92
C VAL A 192 -17.26 19.47 -16.78
N THR A 193 -16.06 19.09 -16.34
CA THR A 193 -15.75 17.71 -15.97
C THR A 193 -15.66 17.60 -14.46
N VAL A 194 -16.47 16.71 -13.89
CA VAL A 194 -16.44 16.38 -12.47
C VAL A 194 -15.67 15.07 -12.28
N THR A 195 -14.75 15.04 -11.34
CA THR A 195 -13.92 13.86 -11.06
C THR A 195 -13.65 13.68 -9.58
N GLY A 196 -13.38 12.44 -9.19
CA GLY A 196 -13.13 12.09 -7.80
C GLY A 196 -12.86 10.61 -7.67
N HIS A 197 -12.54 10.20 -6.46
CA HIS A 197 -12.29 8.80 -6.12
C HIS A 197 -13.14 8.42 -4.92
N SER A 198 -13.64 7.19 -4.87
CA SER A 198 -14.35 6.67 -3.69
C SER A 198 -15.56 7.54 -3.32
N LEU A 199 -15.70 7.95 -2.06
CA LEU A 199 -16.68 8.96 -1.62
C LEU A 199 -16.66 10.22 -2.51
N GLY A 200 -15.49 10.69 -2.93
CA GLY A 200 -15.36 11.85 -3.82
C GLY A 200 -15.93 11.60 -5.22
N ALA A 201 -15.88 10.35 -5.71
CA ALA A 201 -16.54 9.96 -6.96
C ALA A 201 -18.06 9.96 -6.79
N ALA A 202 -18.58 9.51 -5.63
CA ALA A 202 -20.01 9.53 -5.33
C ALA A 202 -20.57 10.96 -5.28
N ILE A 203 -19.89 11.86 -4.56
CA ILE A 203 -20.23 13.29 -4.51
C ILE A 203 -20.13 13.91 -5.91
N GLY A 204 -19.08 13.57 -6.66
CA GLY A 204 -18.87 14.07 -8.01
C GLY A 204 -19.96 13.64 -9.00
N LEU A 205 -20.51 12.43 -8.88
CA LEU A 205 -21.61 11.99 -9.73
C LEU A 205 -22.89 12.77 -9.43
N LEU A 206 -23.17 13.04 -8.16
CA LEU A 206 -24.27 13.92 -7.75
C LEU A 206 -24.07 15.35 -8.29
N ASP A 207 -22.85 15.87 -8.26
CA ASP A 207 -22.52 17.18 -8.82
C ASP A 207 -22.69 17.25 -10.34
N ALA A 208 -22.38 16.17 -11.06
CA ALA A 208 -22.61 16.09 -12.51
C ALA A 208 -24.11 16.18 -12.87
N VAL A 209 -25.02 15.69 -12.01
CA VAL A 209 -26.47 15.85 -12.17
C VAL A 209 -26.93 17.23 -11.68
N PHE A 210 -26.37 17.72 -10.58
CA PHE A 210 -26.72 18.99 -9.95
C PHE A 210 -26.41 20.21 -10.83
N LEU A 211 -25.18 20.34 -11.34
CA LEU A 211 -24.71 21.53 -12.05
C LEU A 211 -25.58 21.95 -13.25
N PRO A 212 -26.00 21.06 -14.18
CA PRO A 212 -26.82 21.46 -15.31
C PRO A 212 -28.24 21.92 -14.92
N LEU A 213 -28.71 21.60 -13.71
CA LEU A 213 -29.99 22.13 -13.20
C LEU A 213 -29.89 23.61 -12.76
N HIS A 214 -28.67 24.10 -12.48
CA HIS A 214 -28.43 25.46 -11.98
C HIS A 214 -27.66 26.36 -12.94
N ILE A 215 -26.98 25.78 -13.93
CA ILE A 215 -26.21 26.53 -14.92
C ILE A 215 -26.73 26.17 -16.31
N PRO A 216 -27.45 27.07 -17.00
CA PRO A 216 -27.97 26.78 -18.33
C PRO A 216 -26.83 26.66 -19.36
N ASN A 217 -27.05 25.85 -20.40
CA ASN A 217 -26.16 25.69 -21.56
C ASN A 217 -24.76 25.14 -21.27
N ILE A 218 -24.60 24.37 -20.19
CA ILE A 218 -23.39 23.58 -19.95
C ILE A 218 -23.59 22.13 -20.34
N THR A 219 -22.49 21.45 -20.62
CA THR A 219 -22.41 19.99 -20.68
C THR A 219 -21.51 19.50 -19.56
N THR A 220 -21.98 18.51 -18.82
CA THR A 220 -21.25 17.86 -17.73
C THR A 220 -20.70 16.51 -18.17
N ARG A 221 -19.42 16.28 -17.91
CA ARG A 221 -18.80 14.96 -18.00
C ARG A 221 -18.43 14.51 -16.59
N PHE A 222 -18.66 13.24 -16.28
CA PHE A 222 -18.19 12.62 -15.05
C PHE A 222 -17.11 11.59 -15.38
N VAL A 223 -15.97 11.68 -14.71
CA VAL A 223 -14.90 10.67 -14.75
C VAL A 223 -14.55 10.30 -13.31
N GLY A 224 -15.11 9.22 -12.80
CA GLY A 224 -14.92 8.75 -11.43
C GLY A 224 -14.03 7.52 -11.33
N TYR A 225 -13.40 7.32 -10.17
CA TYR A 225 -12.57 6.16 -9.87
C TYR A 225 -13.09 5.46 -8.60
N GLY A 226 -13.24 4.13 -8.62
CA GLY A 226 -13.75 3.37 -7.48
C GLY A 226 -15.12 3.87 -7.00
N LEU A 227 -16.01 4.22 -7.94
CA LEU A 227 -17.33 4.80 -7.66
C LEU A 227 -18.19 3.78 -6.88
N PRO A 228 -18.63 4.04 -5.63
CA PRO A 228 -19.67 3.23 -5.00
C PRO A 228 -21.02 3.44 -5.67
N ARG A 229 -21.97 2.52 -5.51
CA ARG A 229 -23.34 2.72 -6.02
C ARG A 229 -23.98 3.90 -5.30
N VAL A 230 -24.34 4.94 -6.06
CA VAL A 230 -24.77 6.21 -5.46
C VAL A 230 -26.25 6.22 -5.08
N GLY A 231 -27.10 5.56 -5.84
CA GLY A 231 -28.54 5.57 -5.60
C GLY A 231 -29.27 4.40 -6.22
N ASN A 232 -30.59 4.51 -6.27
CA ASN A 232 -31.45 3.44 -6.73
C ASN A 232 -31.54 3.35 -8.26
N GLN A 233 -32.28 2.35 -8.76
CA GLN A 233 -32.50 2.14 -10.19
C GLN A 233 -33.01 3.42 -10.90
N HIS A 234 -33.94 4.15 -10.28
CA HIS A 234 -34.44 5.42 -10.83
C HIS A 234 -33.35 6.48 -10.96
N PHE A 235 -32.39 6.54 -10.02
CA PHE A 235 -31.24 7.42 -10.14
C PHE A 235 -30.32 7.00 -11.29
N ALA A 236 -29.99 5.71 -11.40
CA ALA A 236 -29.15 5.18 -12.49
C ALA A 236 -29.78 5.45 -13.87
N ASP A 237 -31.09 5.19 -14.02
CA ASP A 237 -31.84 5.44 -15.25
C ASP A 237 -31.88 6.94 -15.60
N HIS A 238 -32.04 7.79 -14.58
CA HIS A 238 -32.01 9.24 -14.78
C HIS A 238 -30.65 9.69 -15.31
N VAL A 239 -29.56 9.25 -14.69
CA VAL A 239 -28.18 9.57 -15.11
C VAL A 239 -27.94 9.13 -16.56
N ASP A 240 -28.36 7.92 -16.94
CA ASP A 240 -28.21 7.40 -18.31
C ASP A 240 -29.09 8.15 -19.34
N ALA A 241 -30.23 8.70 -18.92
CA ALA A 241 -31.14 9.44 -19.78
C ALA A 241 -30.75 10.91 -19.98
N VAL A 242 -29.96 11.51 -19.08
CA VAL A 242 -29.60 12.92 -19.17
C VAL A 242 -28.51 13.11 -20.23
N ALA A 243 -28.91 13.57 -21.43
CA ALA A 243 -27.99 13.82 -22.54
C ALA A 243 -26.86 14.84 -22.21
N ALA A 244 -27.07 15.70 -21.20
CA ALA A 244 -26.07 16.64 -20.72
C ALA A 244 -24.99 15.99 -19.82
N VAL A 245 -25.14 14.73 -19.42
CA VAL A 245 -24.25 14.01 -18.50
C VAL A 245 -23.60 12.83 -19.24
N ALA A 246 -22.28 12.89 -19.44
CA ALA A 246 -21.51 11.76 -19.97
C ALA A 246 -20.74 11.08 -18.83
N VAL A 247 -21.10 9.84 -18.50
CA VAL A 247 -20.49 9.10 -17.38
C VAL A 247 -19.39 8.17 -17.86
N THR A 248 -18.27 8.20 -17.15
CA THR A 248 -17.28 7.13 -17.14
C THR A 248 -16.89 6.87 -15.69
N HIS A 249 -17.04 5.63 -15.24
CA HIS A 249 -16.54 5.22 -13.92
C HIS A 249 -15.57 4.06 -14.08
N ILE A 250 -14.39 4.22 -13.49
CA ILE A 250 -13.26 3.31 -13.66
C ILE A 250 -13.12 2.50 -12.37
N SER A 251 -13.32 1.20 -12.49
CA SER A 251 -13.13 0.23 -11.41
C SER A 251 -11.82 -0.51 -11.61
N ASN A 252 -11.05 -0.69 -10.54
CA ASN A 252 -9.74 -1.32 -10.62
C ASN A 252 -9.80 -2.74 -10.04
N LYS A 253 -9.58 -3.74 -10.89
CA LYS A 253 -9.46 -5.15 -10.50
C LYS A 253 -10.58 -5.55 -9.55
N LYS A 254 -10.23 -6.11 -8.38
CA LYS A 254 -11.20 -6.58 -7.41
C LYS A 254 -11.61 -5.53 -6.39
N ASP A 255 -11.55 -4.25 -6.75
CA ASP A 255 -12.03 -3.17 -5.89
C ASP A 255 -13.43 -3.48 -5.36
N ILE A 256 -13.54 -3.50 -4.04
CA ILE A 256 -14.76 -3.81 -3.30
C ILE A 256 -15.75 -2.63 -3.27
N VAL A 257 -15.29 -1.39 -3.39
CA VAL A 257 -16.16 -0.21 -3.21
C VAL A 257 -17.20 -0.09 -4.33
N PRO A 258 -16.88 -0.36 -5.62
CA PRO A 258 -17.86 -0.36 -6.68
C PRO A 258 -19.03 -1.33 -6.52
N ILE A 259 -18.90 -2.38 -5.70
CA ILE A 259 -20.02 -3.29 -5.42
C ILE A 259 -20.82 -2.90 -4.18
N LEU A 260 -20.51 -1.76 -3.57
CA LEU A 260 -21.15 -1.27 -2.36
C LEU A 260 -21.79 0.12 -2.59
N PRO A 261 -22.95 0.40 -1.98
CA PRO A 261 -23.86 -0.56 -1.36
C PRO A 261 -24.36 -1.63 -2.34
N GLY A 262 -24.78 -2.78 -1.80
CA GLY A 262 -25.19 -3.93 -2.61
C GLY A 262 -26.51 -3.72 -3.36
N ARG A 263 -26.66 -4.38 -4.52
CA ARG A 263 -27.90 -4.35 -5.32
C ARG A 263 -29.14 -4.87 -4.58
N PHE A 264 -28.94 -5.80 -3.64
CA PHE A 264 -30.01 -6.32 -2.80
C PHE A 264 -30.63 -5.26 -1.87
N LEU A 265 -29.93 -4.13 -1.65
CA LEU A 265 -30.43 -2.96 -0.92
C LEU A 265 -31.11 -1.93 -1.84
N GLY A 266 -31.29 -2.27 -3.12
CA GLY A 266 -31.91 -1.39 -4.12
C GLY A 266 -30.97 -0.33 -4.71
N PHE A 267 -29.65 -0.47 -4.56
CA PHE A 267 -28.65 0.42 -5.15
C PHE A 267 -28.16 -0.10 -6.51
N HIS A 268 -28.00 0.80 -7.47
CA HIS A 268 -27.64 0.48 -8.85
C HIS A 268 -26.59 1.45 -9.40
N HIS A 269 -25.73 0.96 -10.28
CA HIS A 269 -24.79 1.80 -11.04
C HIS A 269 -25.43 2.34 -12.32
N PRO A 270 -25.15 3.59 -12.72
CA PRO A 270 -25.40 4.02 -14.09
C PRO A 270 -24.46 3.31 -15.07
N SER A 271 -24.76 3.40 -16.36
CA SER A 271 -23.90 2.92 -17.43
C SER A 271 -22.58 3.70 -17.49
N GLY A 272 -21.60 3.16 -18.23
CA GLY A 272 -20.31 3.84 -18.46
C GLY A 272 -19.14 3.25 -17.67
N GLU A 273 -19.25 1.99 -17.25
CA GLU A 273 -18.18 1.28 -16.56
C GLU A 273 -16.98 1.02 -17.50
N VAL A 274 -15.78 1.29 -16.98
CA VAL A 274 -14.52 0.82 -17.51
C VAL A 274 -13.83 -0.01 -16.43
N HIS A 275 -13.78 -1.32 -16.62
CA HIS A 275 -13.16 -2.25 -15.68
C HIS A 275 -11.71 -2.51 -16.06
N ILE A 276 -10.79 -2.35 -15.11
CA ILE A 276 -9.39 -2.75 -15.29
C ILE A 276 -9.25 -4.17 -14.74
N ASP A 277 -9.07 -5.16 -15.59
CA ASP A 277 -8.97 -6.55 -15.14
C ASP A 277 -7.62 -6.86 -14.45
N GLU A 278 -7.51 -8.07 -13.88
CA GLU A 278 -6.30 -8.53 -13.17
C GLU A 278 -5.00 -8.45 -14.01
N PRO A 279 -5.00 -8.88 -15.30
CA PRO A 279 -3.90 -8.61 -16.24
C PRO A 279 -3.58 -7.13 -16.50
N GLY A 280 -4.50 -6.21 -16.21
CA GLY A 280 -4.36 -4.77 -16.41
C GLY A 280 -4.97 -4.24 -17.70
N ALA A 281 -5.79 -5.03 -18.39
CA ALA A 281 -6.56 -4.60 -19.56
C ALA A 281 -7.76 -3.75 -19.14
N TRP A 282 -7.98 -2.64 -19.84
CA TRP A 282 -9.11 -1.74 -19.60
C TRP A 282 -10.26 -2.16 -20.51
N LEU A 283 -11.39 -2.55 -19.94
CA LEU A 283 -12.53 -3.14 -20.62
C LEU A 283 -13.74 -2.23 -20.50
N ALA A 284 -14.32 -1.82 -21.62
CA ALA A 284 -15.59 -1.10 -21.64
C ALA A 284 -16.72 -2.09 -21.33
N CYS A 285 -17.42 -1.85 -20.23
CA CYS A 285 -18.50 -2.68 -19.73
C CYS A 285 -19.84 -1.99 -20.06
N PRO A 286 -20.57 -2.46 -21.07
CA PRO A 286 -21.79 -1.81 -21.51
C PRO A 286 -22.93 -2.04 -20.52
N GLY A 287 -23.81 -1.05 -20.40
CA GLY A 287 -25.00 -1.08 -19.55
C GLY A 287 -24.72 -0.84 -18.07
N GLN A 288 -25.78 -0.94 -17.28
CA GLN A 288 -25.74 -0.84 -15.82
C GLN A 288 -25.44 -2.20 -15.18
N ASP A 289 -24.59 -2.22 -14.14
CA ASP A 289 -24.29 -3.40 -13.32
C ASP A 289 -24.05 -4.71 -14.14
N ASN A 290 -23.18 -4.64 -15.16
CA ASN A 290 -22.95 -5.74 -16.10
C ASN A 290 -22.43 -7.01 -15.40
N PRO A 291 -23.18 -8.15 -15.44
CA PRO A 291 -22.88 -9.34 -14.65
C PRO A 291 -21.75 -10.20 -15.22
N SER A 292 -21.13 -9.79 -16.32
CA SER A 292 -19.99 -10.49 -16.91
C SER A 292 -18.82 -10.57 -15.93
N ALA A 293 -18.14 -11.71 -15.88
CA ALA A 293 -16.92 -11.88 -15.08
C ALA A 293 -15.74 -10.98 -15.53
N LYS A 294 -15.91 -10.24 -16.63
CA LYS A 294 -14.97 -9.22 -17.11
C LYS A 294 -15.32 -7.80 -16.65
N CYS A 295 -16.42 -7.64 -15.93
CA CYS A 295 -16.90 -6.38 -15.38
C CYS A 295 -17.03 -6.52 -13.87
N THR A 296 -16.98 -5.42 -13.14
CA THR A 296 -16.93 -5.38 -11.68
C THR A 296 -17.99 -6.27 -11.04
N VAL A 297 -19.25 -6.21 -11.50
CA VAL A 297 -20.36 -6.94 -10.86
C VAL A 297 -20.21 -8.45 -10.99
N GLY A 298 -19.66 -8.95 -12.10
CA GLY A 298 -19.41 -10.38 -12.27
C GLY A 298 -18.05 -10.84 -11.74
N ASP A 299 -17.05 -9.97 -11.73
CA ASP A 299 -15.67 -10.22 -11.24
C ASP A 299 -15.61 -10.18 -9.70
N VAL A 300 -16.28 -9.19 -9.09
CA VAL A 300 -16.37 -8.98 -7.63
C VAL A 300 -17.78 -9.32 -7.15
N ARG A 301 -18.11 -10.61 -7.12
CA ARG A 301 -19.51 -11.05 -6.89
C ARG A 301 -20.06 -10.72 -5.50
N ASN A 302 -19.18 -10.52 -4.52
CA ASN A 302 -19.52 -10.16 -3.16
C ASN A 302 -18.28 -9.63 -2.43
N VAL A 303 -18.50 -9.11 -1.22
CA VAL A 303 -17.46 -8.54 -0.36
C VAL A 303 -16.32 -9.50 -0.01
N PHE A 304 -16.54 -10.83 -0.05
CA PHE A 304 -15.50 -11.83 0.23
C PHE A 304 -14.57 -12.08 -0.96
N VAL A 305 -15.01 -11.72 -2.17
CA VAL A 305 -14.18 -11.76 -3.39
C VAL A 305 -13.42 -10.46 -3.61
N GLY A 306 -13.94 -9.35 -3.05
CA GLY A 306 -13.34 -8.02 -3.16
C GLY A 306 -12.01 -7.89 -2.41
N ASN A 307 -11.18 -6.99 -2.92
CA ASN A 307 -9.89 -6.61 -2.37
C ASN A 307 -9.83 -5.10 -2.14
N GLY A 308 -9.82 -4.68 -0.88
CA GLY A 308 -9.75 -3.27 -0.50
C GLY A 308 -8.48 -2.56 -0.97
N THR A 309 -7.38 -3.28 -1.22
CA THR A 309 -6.13 -2.67 -1.71
C THR A 309 -6.18 -2.28 -3.18
N ASP A 310 -7.12 -2.86 -3.95
CA ASP A 310 -7.29 -2.49 -5.35
C ASP A 310 -8.09 -1.18 -5.50
N HIS A 311 -8.69 -0.67 -4.43
CA HIS A 311 -9.53 0.51 -4.47
C HIS A 311 -8.79 1.78 -4.89
N ASP A 312 -7.57 1.97 -4.38
CA ASP A 312 -6.70 3.11 -4.67
C ASP A 312 -6.35 3.26 -6.18
N GLY A 313 -6.70 2.27 -6.98
CA GLY A 313 -6.57 2.29 -8.43
C GLY A 313 -5.12 2.25 -8.93
N PRO A 314 -4.90 2.26 -10.25
CA PRO A 314 -3.55 2.18 -10.83
C PRO A 314 -2.67 3.39 -10.49
N SER A 315 -3.33 4.47 -10.09
CA SER A 315 -2.81 5.83 -10.19
C SER A 315 -3.02 6.69 -8.95
N ARG A 316 -3.78 6.20 -7.96
CA ARG A 316 -3.72 6.73 -6.61
C ARG A 316 -3.17 5.68 -5.65
N ARG A 317 -2.11 5.01 -6.10
CA ARG A 317 -1.08 4.43 -5.22
C ARG A 317 -0.63 5.52 -4.24
N THR A 318 -1.36 5.67 -3.15
CA THR A 318 -0.90 6.17 -1.85
C THR A 318 0.25 5.25 -1.47
N ASP A 319 1.46 5.60 -1.88
CA ASP A 319 2.74 5.21 -1.28
C ASP A 319 2.92 3.75 -0.79
N SER A 320 2.20 2.79 -1.35
CA SER A 320 2.67 1.42 -1.59
C SER A 320 3.55 1.36 -2.85
N ALA A 321 3.83 2.52 -3.45
CA ALA A 321 4.84 2.74 -4.48
C ALA A 321 6.29 2.64 -3.96
N LEU A 322 6.51 2.09 -2.76
CA LEU A 322 7.75 1.40 -2.53
C LEU A 322 7.82 0.23 -3.53
N VAL A 323 8.65 0.37 -4.55
CA VAL A 323 9.15 -0.76 -5.36
C VAL A 323 8.12 -1.60 -6.16
N ARG A 324 6.92 -1.05 -6.47
CA ARG A 324 5.91 -1.66 -7.37
C ARG A 324 5.39 -3.04 -6.91
N THR A 325 5.21 -3.24 -5.61
CA THR A 325 4.72 -4.50 -5.03
C THR A 325 3.20 -4.65 -5.04
N ARG A 326 2.70 -5.89 -5.01
CA ARG A 326 1.28 -6.23 -4.78
C ARG A 326 0.92 -6.34 -3.30
N VAL A 327 1.87 -6.72 -2.45
CA VAL A 327 1.71 -6.75 -0.99
C VAL A 327 2.81 -5.90 -0.34
N PRO A 328 2.55 -5.17 0.75
CA PRO A 328 3.51 -4.26 1.38
C PRO A 328 4.52 -5.02 2.24
N ILE A 329 5.15 -6.04 1.66
CA ILE A 329 6.12 -6.93 2.30
C ILE A 329 7.44 -6.84 1.55
N VAL A 330 8.51 -6.53 2.29
CA VAL A 330 9.88 -6.49 1.79
C VAL A 330 10.68 -7.59 2.46
N CYS A 331 11.42 -8.37 1.68
CA CYS A 331 12.43 -9.29 2.19
C CYS A 331 13.71 -8.50 2.47
N ALA A 332 14.23 -8.55 3.70
CA ALA A 332 15.43 -7.85 4.09
C ALA A 332 16.66 -8.26 3.26
N ALA A 333 17.60 -7.33 3.04
CA ALA A 333 18.89 -7.64 2.47
C ALA A 333 19.80 -8.35 3.49
N MET A 334 19.74 -9.68 3.56
CA MET A 334 20.47 -10.46 4.56
C MET A 334 21.72 -11.07 3.95
N ALA A 335 22.90 -10.60 4.36
CA ALA A 335 24.18 -11.21 3.99
C ALA A 335 24.18 -12.70 4.37
N LEU A 336 24.47 -13.57 3.40
CA LEU A 336 24.41 -15.03 3.55
C LEU A 336 23.01 -15.60 3.89
N GLY A 337 21.97 -14.77 3.94
CA GLY A 337 20.59 -15.14 4.28
C GLY A 337 19.60 -14.97 3.13
N THR A 338 19.93 -14.12 2.13
CA THR A 338 19.20 -13.99 0.86
C THR A 338 20.14 -14.06 -0.34
N ASN A 339 19.62 -14.57 -1.46
CA ASN A 339 20.29 -14.60 -2.76
C ASN A 339 19.33 -14.17 -3.89
N ALA A 340 19.81 -14.15 -5.14
CA ALA A 340 18.99 -13.79 -6.30
C ALA A 340 17.72 -14.65 -6.42
N ARG A 341 17.79 -15.95 -6.09
CA ARG A 341 16.61 -16.84 -6.06
C ARG A 341 15.59 -16.40 -5.01
N THR A 342 16.02 -16.11 -3.79
CA THR A 342 15.13 -15.60 -2.74
C THR A 342 14.44 -14.31 -3.19
N ALA A 343 15.20 -13.37 -3.75
CA ALA A 343 14.67 -12.08 -4.20
C ALA A 343 13.64 -12.24 -5.33
N VAL A 344 13.95 -13.08 -6.33
CA VAL A 344 13.04 -13.40 -7.44
C VAL A 344 11.74 -14.00 -6.94
N GLU A 345 11.80 -14.98 -6.03
CA GLU A 345 10.58 -15.63 -5.54
C GLU A 345 9.74 -14.70 -4.66
N VAL A 346 10.35 -13.80 -3.86
CA VAL A 346 9.61 -12.76 -3.13
C VAL A 346 8.89 -11.83 -4.11
N THR A 347 9.59 -11.34 -5.13
CA THR A 347 9.01 -10.47 -6.16
C THR A 347 7.87 -11.16 -6.91
N ARG A 348 8.04 -12.43 -7.28
CA ARG A 348 6.98 -13.25 -7.90
C ARG A 348 5.79 -13.47 -6.98
N GLY A 349 6.04 -13.59 -5.68
CA GLY A 349 5.03 -13.61 -4.62
C GLY A 349 4.25 -12.30 -4.51
N GLY A 350 4.78 -11.20 -5.03
CA GLY A 350 4.15 -9.88 -4.99
C GLY A 350 4.71 -8.95 -3.91
N GLY A 351 5.67 -9.40 -3.09
CA GLY A 351 6.46 -8.51 -2.24
C GLY A 351 7.66 -7.94 -3.01
N PHE A 352 8.63 -7.36 -2.31
CA PHE A 352 9.90 -6.94 -2.91
C PHE A 352 11.10 -7.67 -2.31
N GLY A 353 11.89 -8.30 -3.17
CA GLY A 353 13.05 -9.07 -2.77
C GLY A 353 14.36 -8.29 -2.79
N PHE A 354 15.13 -8.35 -1.70
CA PHE A 354 16.53 -7.91 -1.69
C PHE A 354 17.52 -9.07 -1.63
N VAL A 355 18.62 -8.92 -2.37
CA VAL A 355 19.83 -9.73 -2.27
C VAL A 355 20.78 -9.09 -1.27
N GLY A 356 21.30 -9.86 -0.31
CA GLY A 356 22.42 -9.43 0.54
C GLY A 356 23.75 -9.53 -0.22
N ALA A 357 24.32 -8.40 -0.62
CA ALA A 357 25.50 -8.33 -1.47
C ALA A 357 26.83 -8.46 -0.71
N ALA A 358 26.80 -8.33 0.62
CA ALA A 358 28.02 -8.45 1.42
C ALA A 358 28.67 -9.84 1.25
N TYR A 359 30.01 -9.84 1.20
CA TYR A 359 30.86 -11.02 0.98
C TYR A 359 30.71 -11.70 -0.39
N ARG A 360 30.03 -11.07 -1.37
CA ARG A 360 30.00 -11.50 -2.76
C ARG A 360 31.29 -11.13 -3.49
N SER A 361 31.70 -11.96 -4.44
CA SER A 361 32.73 -11.61 -5.44
C SER A 361 32.09 -10.97 -6.67
N LEU A 362 32.88 -10.26 -7.49
CA LEU A 362 32.43 -9.72 -8.77
C LEU A 362 31.86 -10.83 -9.68
N GLU A 363 32.52 -11.98 -9.75
CA GLU A 363 32.05 -13.16 -10.50
C GLU A 363 30.67 -13.65 -10.02
N SER A 364 30.45 -13.69 -8.70
CA SER A 364 29.15 -14.13 -8.16
C SER A 364 28.03 -13.13 -8.45
N LEU A 365 28.34 -11.84 -8.62
CA LEU A 365 27.36 -10.83 -9.03
C LEU A 365 26.99 -11.02 -10.51
N ASP A 366 27.95 -11.32 -11.38
CA ASP A 366 27.66 -11.60 -12.79
C ASP A 366 26.74 -12.82 -12.94
N GLN A 367 26.99 -13.88 -12.17
CA GLN A 367 26.14 -15.07 -12.11
C GLN A 367 24.72 -14.74 -11.60
N ASP A 368 24.61 -13.92 -10.55
CA ASP A 368 23.31 -13.46 -10.05
C ASP A 368 22.54 -12.71 -11.16
N PHE A 369 23.18 -11.78 -11.88
CA PHE A 369 22.51 -10.99 -12.92
C PHE A 369 22.11 -11.83 -14.14
N ALA A 370 22.92 -12.81 -14.54
CA ALA A 370 22.53 -13.78 -15.57
C ALA A 370 21.25 -14.54 -15.15
N PHE A 371 21.19 -15.00 -13.90
CA PHE A 371 20.00 -15.67 -13.36
C PHE A 371 18.79 -14.73 -13.27
N LEU A 372 18.98 -13.48 -12.85
CA LEU A 372 17.91 -12.49 -12.75
C LEU A 372 17.29 -12.19 -14.12
N ARG A 373 18.11 -12.01 -15.15
CA ARG A 373 17.63 -11.78 -16.53
C ARG A 373 16.87 -12.99 -17.06
N ALA A 374 17.38 -14.20 -16.83
CA ALA A 374 16.67 -15.43 -17.19
C ALA A 374 15.34 -15.59 -16.43
N SER A 375 15.25 -15.07 -15.20
CA SER A 375 14.05 -15.13 -14.37
C SER A 375 12.94 -14.16 -14.77
N PHE A 376 13.26 -13.13 -15.57
CA PHE A 376 12.33 -12.11 -16.05
C PHE A 376 12.44 -11.91 -17.58
N PRO A 377 12.13 -12.94 -18.40
CA PRO A 377 12.40 -12.91 -19.85
C PRO A 377 11.56 -11.88 -20.62
N ASN A 378 10.43 -11.45 -20.06
CA ASN A 378 9.52 -10.47 -20.68
C ASN A 378 9.75 -9.03 -20.19
N LEU A 379 10.76 -8.82 -19.34
CA LEU A 379 11.09 -7.48 -18.84
C LEU A 379 11.80 -6.70 -19.95
N ALA A 380 11.20 -5.59 -20.38
CA ALA A 380 11.81 -4.73 -21.40
C ALA A 380 13.19 -4.24 -20.94
N SER A 381 14.13 -4.07 -21.88
CA SER A 381 15.51 -3.69 -21.58
C SER A 381 15.64 -2.34 -20.85
N ASN A 382 14.67 -1.45 -21.03
CA ASN A 382 14.59 -0.14 -20.39
C ASN A 382 13.86 -0.15 -19.04
N GLN A 383 13.35 -1.30 -18.58
CA GLN A 383 12.68 -1.43 -17.28
C GLN A 383 13.64 -1.95 -16.20
N PRO A 384 13.46 -1.52 -14.94
CA PRO A 384 14.26 -2.00 -13.83
C PRO A 384 14.06 -3.50 -13.58
N LEU A 385 15.15 -4.21 -13.25
CA LEU A 385 15.03 -5.52 -12.60
C LEU A 385 14.24 -5.33 -11.29
N PRO A 386 13.12 -6.05 -11.08
CA PRO A 386 12.22 -5.80 -9.96
C PRO A 386 12.73 -6.46 -8.65
N VAL A 387 14.01 -6.26 -8.35
CA VAL A 387 14.71 -6.71 -7.15
C VAL A 387 15.64 -5.60 -6.66
N GLY A 388 16.11 -5.70 -5.43
CA GLY A 388 17.11 -4.80 -4.87
C GLY A 388 18.36 -5.53 -4.38
N TYR A 389 19.43 -4.76 -4.14
CA TYR A 389 20.68 -5.24 -3.56
C TYR A 389 21.04 -4.41 -2.34
N GLY A 390 21.44 -5.09 -1.25
CA GLY A 390 21.84 -4.41 -0.02
C GLY A 390 23.31 -4.58 0.33
N PHE A 391 23.89 -3.49 0.83
CA PHE A 391 25.30 -3.39 1.19
C PHE A 391 25.47 -2.98 2.65
N ILE A 392 26.57 -3.47 3.23
CA ILE A 392 27.01 -3.12 4.57
C ILE A 392 28.07 -2.02 4.45
N GLY A 393 27.77 -0.84 4.98
CA GLY A 393 28.57 0.36 4.80
C GLY A 393 30.01 0.21 5.30
N TRP A 394 30.23 -0.42 6.47
CA TRP A 394 31.60 -0.59 6.97
C TRP A 394 32.46 -1.52 6.09
N LEU A 395 31.84 -2.50 5.40
CA LEU A 395 32.54 -3.32 4.41
C LEU A 395 32.91 -2.51 3.16
N LEU A 396 32.00 -1.64 2.70
CA LEU A 396 32.30 -0.70 1.63
C LEU A 396 33.42 0.27 2.03
N ASP A 397 33.42 0.74 3.28
CA ASP A 397 34.44 1.64 3.82
C ASP A 397 35.82 0.96 3.94
N ARG A 398 35.84 -0.35 4.21
CA ARG A 398 37.08 -1.15 4.35
C ARG A 398 37.87 -1.26 3.05
N ASN A 399 37.19 -1.41 1.91
CA ASN A 399 37.81 -1.37 0.59
C ASN A 399 36.91 -0.60 -0.38
N LYS A 400 37.12 0.72 -0.42
CA LYS A 400 36.27 1.65 -1.16
C LYS A 400 36.25 1.37 -2.66
N ASP A 401 37.36 0.95 -3.25
CA ASP A 401 37.44 0.70 -4.69
C ASP A 401 36.63 -0.53 -5.08
N VAL A 402 36.74 -1.62 -4.30
CA VAL A 402 35.88 -2.79 -4.49
C VAL A 402 34.41 -2.45 -4.20
N GLY A 403 34.14 -1.67 -3.13
CA GLY A 403 32.78 -1.23 -2.80
C GLY A 403 32.13 -0.44 -3.94
N LYS A 404 32.87 0.48 -4.55
CA LYS A 404 32.44 1.22 -5.75
C LYS A 404 32.14 0.27 -6.91
N GLN A 405 33.05 -0.64 -7.23
CA GLN A 405 32.85 -1.62 -8.31
C GLN A 405 31.59 -2.47 -8.10
N MET A 406 31.33 -2.92 -6.87
CA MET A 406 30.11 -3.69 -6.57
C MET A 406 28.84 -2.85 -6.75
N ILE A 407 28.83 -1.59 -6.30
CA ILE A 407 27.70 -0.69 -6.50
C ILE A 407 27.50 -0.40 -7.99
N ASP A 408 28.59 -0.14 -8.72
CA ASP A 408 28.54 0.15 -10.15
C ASP A 408 27.92 -1.03 -10.91
N ILE A 409 28.39 -2.26 -10.69
CA ILE A 409 27.79 -3.46 -11.32
C ILE A 409 26.29 -3.54 -11.05
N VAL A 410 25.85 -3.29 -9.80
CA VAL A 410 24.44 -3.35 -9.42
C VAL A 410 23.60 -2.27 -10.11
N VAL A 411 24.06 -1.02 -10.09
CA VAL A 411 23.33 0.12 -10.69
C VAL A 411 23.36 0.03 -12.22
N GLU A 412 24.48 -0.38 -12.81
CA GLU A 412 24.63 -0.60 -14.24
C GLU A 412 23.76 -1.74 -14.73
N ASN A 413 23.51 -2.78 -13.93
CA ASN A 413 22.52 -3.80 -14.27
C ASN A 413 21.06 -3.37 -14.04
N GLY A 414 20.81 -2.13 -13.62
CA GLY A 414 19.48 -1.53 -13.64
C GLY A 414 18.52 -2.13 -12.62
N VAL A 415 18.98 -2.40 -11.40
CA VAL A 415 18.10 -2.82 -10.30
C VAL A 415 17.09 -1.75 -9.90
N GLN A 416 15.98 -2.15 -9.29
CA GLN A 416 14.92 -1.24 -8.83
C GLN A 416 15.32 -0.49 -7.56
N ALA A 417 16.16 -1.08 -6.70
CA ALA A 417 16.54 -0.49 -5.42
C ALA A 417 17.93 -0.90 -4.92
N VAL A 418 18.54 -0.04 -4.11
CA VAL A 418 19.76 -0.26 -3.34
C VAL A 418 19.45 -0.05 -1.86
N TRP A 419 19.90 -0.96 -1.00
CA TRP A 419 19.79 -0.85 0.46
C TRP A 419 21.16 -0.58 1.07
N LEU A 420 21.25 0.44 1.93
CA LEU A 420 22.47 0.78 2.66
C LEU A 420 22.23 0.72 4.17
N ALA A 421 23.11 0.04 4.90
CA ALA A 421 23.03 -0.08 6.36
C ALA A 421 24.43 -0.20 6.99
N PHE A 422 24.57 0.15 8.27
CA PHE A 422 25.75 -0.17 9.10
C PHE A 422 27.09 0.37 8.58
N GLY A 423 27.16 1.65 8.24
CA GLY A 423 28.39 2.33 7.80
C GLY A 423 28.76 3.49 8.71
N ASN A 424 30.04 3.87 8.70
CA ASN A 424 30.49 5.07 9.40
C ASN A 424 30.13 6.35 8.62
N ASP A 425 29.99 6.22 7.29
CA ASP A 425 29.63 7.31 6.39
C ASP A 425 28.67 6.80 5.30
N ILE A 426 27.42 6.52 5.69
CA ILE A 426 26.37 6.09 4.75
C ILE A 426 26.06 7.17 3.71
N ARG A 427 26.17 8.46 4.09
CA ARG A 427 25.96 9.59 3.18
C ARG A 427 26.80 9.49 1.91
N ARG A 428 28.10 9.17 2.04
CA ARG A 428 28.99 8.96 0.88
C ARG A 428 28.40 7.96 -0.11
N TRP A 429 27.88 6.85 0.39
CA TRP A 429 27.36 5.78 -0.46
C TRP A 429 26.01 6.12 -1.07
N VAL A 430 25.17 6.89 -0.36
CA VAL A 430 23.96 7.48 -0.93
C VAL A 430 24.32 8.41 -2.10
N GLU A 431 25.25 9.35 -1.89
CA GLU A 431 25.71 10.29 -2.91
C GLU A 431 26.34 9.56 -4.10
N TYR A 432 27.14 8.51 -3.85
CA TYR A 432 27.73 7.68 -4.90
C TYR A 432 26.69 6.97 -5.77
N VAL A 433 25.69 6.32 -5.15
CA VAL A 433 24.60 5.67 -5.89
C VAL A 433 23.83 6.68 -6.74
N ARG A 434 23.57 7.90 -6.22
CA ARG A 434 22.87 8.96 -6.98
C ARG A 434 23.70 9.48 -8.15
N ALA A 435 24.99 9.71 -7.95
CA ALA A 435 25.90 10.27 -8.93
C ALA A 435 26.33 9.28 -10.04
N SER A 436 25.98 7.99 -9.91
CA SER A 436 26.33 6.98 -10.91
C SER A 436 25.90 7.42 -12.33
N PRO A 437 26.80 7.43 -13.32
CA PRO A 437 26.48 7.77 -14.71
C PRO A 437 25.37 6.90 -15.30
N ALA A 438 25.19 5.69 -14.76
CA ALA A 438 24.15 4.78 -15.18
C ALA A 438 22.73 5.31 -14.93
N ASN A 439 22.55 6.27 -14.02
CA ASN A 439 21.27 6.93 -13.74
C ASN A 439 20.92 8.03 -14.75
N ALA A 440 21.88 8.50 -15.56
CA ALA A 440 21.70 9.59 -16.52
C ALA A 440 21.55 9.10 -17.97
N ARG A 441 21.51 7.78 -18.20
CA ARG A 441 21.38 7.22 -19.55
C ARG A 441 19.96 7.46 -20.06
N GLY A 442 19.83 8.10 -21.23
CA GLY A 442 18.53 8.44 -21.84
C GLY A 442 17.70 7.23 -22.33
N ASP A 443 18.27 6.02 -22.28
CA ASP A 443 17.61 4.75 -22.60
C ASP A 443 16.93 4.10 -21.37
N ARG A 444 17.09 4.67 -20.17
CA ARG A 444 16.47 4.20 -18.92
C ARG A 444 15.48 5.23 -18.39
N ASP A 445 14.32 4.76 -17.98
CA ASP A 445 13.27 5.59 -17.36
C ASP A 445 13.32 5.53 -15.82
N HIS A 446 14.43 5.05 -15.24
CA HIS A 446 14.54 4.90 -13.79
C HIS A 446 15.94 5.08 -13.24
N ARG A 447 15.97 5.53 -11.98
CA ARG A 447 17.12 5.42 -11.05
C ARG A 447 16.74 4.47 -9.91
N PRO A 448 17.69 3.75 -9.30
CA PRO A 448 17.37 2.88 -8.17
C PRO A 448 16.87 3.71 -6.97
N LEU A 449 15.86 3.18 -6.30
CA LEU A 449 15.41 3.70 -5.00
C LEU A 449 16.45 3.38 -3.94
N ILE A 450 16.73 4.31 -3.03
CA ILE A 450 17.69 4.14 -1.94
C ILE A 450 16.94 3.92 -0.63
N PHE A 451 17.13 2.72 -0.10
CA PHE A 451 16.65 2.30 1.21
C PHE A 451 17.77 2.50 2.22
N VAL A 452 17.47 3.14 3.33
CA VAL A 452 18.40 3.25 4.46
C VAL A 452 17.76 2.68 5.71
N GLN A 453 18.47 1.74 6.34
CA GLN A 453 18.07 1.22 7.63
C GLN A 453 18.57 2.11 8.76
N VAL A 454 17.67 2.40 9.70
CA VAL A 454 17.90 3.27 10.85
C VAL A 454 17.44 2.58 12.13
N ASN A 455 18.06 2.94 13.24
CA ASN A 455 17.80 2.38 14.56
C ASN A 455 17.42 3.44 15.62
N SER A 456 17.31 4.71 15.20
CA SER A 456 16.92 5.84 16.05
C SER A 456 16.14 6.90 15.26
N VAL A 457 15.42 7.78 15.97
CA VAL A 457 14.74 8.94 15.39
C VAL A 457 15.74 9.91 14.76
N GLU A 458 16.90 10.11 15.40
CA GLU A 458 17.98 10.96 14.91
C GLU A 458 18.45 10.50 13.52
N GLU A 459 18.76 9.21 13.38
CA GLU A 459 19.18 8.62 12.11
C GLU A 459 18.08 8.73 11.04
N ALA A 460 16.82 8.54 11.41
CA ALA A 460 15.69 8.71 10.48
C ALA A 460 15.59 10.16 9.98
N LEU A 461 15.73 11.15 10.85
CA LEU A 461 15.69 12.56 10.49
C LEU A 461 16.87 12.95 9.61
N VAL A 462 18.08 12.46 9.90
CA VAL A 462 19.26 12.70 9.06
C VAL A 462 19.08 12.06 7.67
N ALA A 463 18.62 10.80 7.62
CA ALA A 463 18.38 10.10 6.36
C ALA A 463 17.31 10.81 5.50
N ALA A 464 16.20 11.24 6.12
CA ALA A 464 15.13 11.96 5.44
C ALA A 464 15.55 13.35 4.98
N ASN A 465 16.15 14.14 5.88
CA ASN A 465 16.31 15.57 5.69
C ASN A 465 17.63 15.95 5.02
N GLU A 466 18.72 15.24 5.34
CA GLU A 466 20.04 15.55 4.80
C GLU A 466 20.38 14.69 3.59
N TRP A 467 20.20 13.37 3.71
CA TRP A 467 20.60 12.43 2.65
C TRP A 467 19.54 12.30 1.56
N LYS A 468 18.30 12.73 1.83
CA LYS A 468 17.15 12.65 0.90
C LYS A 468 16.98 11.24 0.33
N VAL A 469 16.97 10.25 1.22
CA VAL A 469 16.75 8.84 0.87
C VAL A 469 15.32 8.65 0.36
N ASP A 470 15.08 7.58 -0.41
CA ASP A 470 13.73 7.30 -0.93
C ASP A 470 12.89 6.49 0.07
N VAL A 471 13.53 5.69 0.93
CA VAL A 471 12.86 4.81 1.88
C VAL A 471 13.64 4.72 3.18
N ILE A 472 12.93 4.81 4.30
CA ILE A 472 13.48 4.54 5.63
C ILE A 472 13.04 3.17 6.10
N VAL A 473 13.96 2.37 6.63
CA VAL A 473 13.66 1.09 7.29
C VAL A 473 13.91 1.24 8.80
N ALA A 474 12.85 1.38 9.57
CA ALA A 474 12.88 1.51 11.01
C ALA A 474 13.04 0.13 11.67
N GLN A 475 14.27 -0.20 12.08
CA GLN A 475 14.59 -1.51 12.62
C GLN A 475 14.65 -1.49 14.16
N GLY A 476 13.69 -2.16 14.80
CA GLY A 476 13.65 -2.34 16.25
C GLY A 476 14.58 -3.46 16.76
N THR A 477 14.78 -3.50 18.08
CA THR A 477 15.68 -4.43 18.76
C THR A 477 15.33 -5.92 18.61
N GLU A 478 14.07 -6.22 18.27
CA GLU A 478 13.55 -7.58 18.06
C GLU A 478 14.06 -8.22 16.76
N ALA A 479 14.65 -7.44 15.86
CA ALA A 479 15.19 -7.90 14.59
C ALA A 479 16.34 -8.89 14.79
N GLY A 480 16.40 -9.91 13.91
CA GLY A 480 17.52 -10.85 13.82
C GLY A 480 18.69 -10.27 13.03
N GLY A 481 19.89 -10.78 13.28
CA GLY A 481 21.12 -10.26 12.66
C GLY A 481 21.53 -8.90 13.23
N HIS A 482 22.37 -8.18 12.49
CA HIS A 482 22.91 -6.88 12.93
C HIS A 482 21.85 -5.78 13.01
N GLY A 483 22.01 -4.89 13.98
CA GLY A 483 21.12 -3.76 14.26
C GLY A 483 21.56 -2.97 15.49
N GLY A 484 20.81 -1.91 15.82
CA GLY A 484 21.12 -1.05 16.95
C GLY A 484 21.02 -1.78 18.30
N ALA A 485 22.14 -1.84 19.03
CA ALA A 485 22.25 -2.53 20.32
C ALA A 485 21.27 -2.01 21.38
N LYS A 486 20.92 -0.71 21.27
CA LYS A 486 20.00 -0.01 22.18
C LYS A 486 18.77 0.54 21.45
N ALA A 487 18.45 0.04 20.26
CA ALA A 487 17.25 0.47 19.56
C ALA A 487 16.01 0.20 20.42
N PRO A 488 14.98 1.07 20.39
CA PRO A 488 13.68 0.75 20.97
C PRO A 488 13.05 -0.50 20.31
N SER A 489 11.92 -0.95 20.85
CA SER A 489 11.09 -1.94 20.16
C SER A 489 10.62 -1.38 18.82
N THR A 490 10.37 -2.24 17.83
CA THR A 490 9.91 -1.81 16.50
C THR A 490 8.67 -0.93 16.59
N PHE A 491 7.73 -1.25 17.51
CA PHE A 491 6.53 -0.45 17.74
C PHE A 491 6.85 0.97 18.24
N VAL A 492 7.68 1.08 19.28
CA VAL A 492 8.06 2.39 19.84
C VAL A 492 8.86 3.20 18.83
N LEU A 493 9.89 2.60 18.23
CA LEU A 493 10.75 3.27 17.25
C LEU A 493 9.95 3.80 16.06
N LEU A 494 9.03 2.98 15.52
CA LEU A 494 8.18 3.40 14.41
C LEU A 494 7.27 4.56 14.81
N SER A 495 6.60 4.49 15.97
CA SER A 495 5.74 5.57 16.44
C SER A 495 6.49 6.88 16.59
N GLU A 496 7.70 6.86 17.14
CA GLU A 496 8.52 8.05 17.33
C GLU A 496 9.01 8.64 16.00
N ILE A 497 9.46 7.79 15.06
CA ILE A 497 9.88 8.23 13.72
C ILE A 497 8.71 8.86 12.96
N LEU A 498 7.55 8.19 12.95
CA LEU A 498 6.36 8.71 12.27
C LEU A 498 5.92 10.04 12.87
N ALA A 499 5.99 10.22 14.19
CA ALA A 499 5.66 11.48 14.84
C ALA A 499 6.67 12.61 14.54
N ALA A 500 7.95 12.27 14.33
CA ALA A 500 9.00 13.25 14.08
C ALA A 500 9.09 13.71 12.61
N LEU A 501 8.66 12.88 11.67
CA LEU A 501 8.71 13.21 10.23
C LEU A 501 7.57 14.17 9.82
N PRO A 502 7.78 15.01 8.77
CA PRO A 502 6.73 15.86 8.22
C PRO A 502 5.50 15.06 7.76
N GLN A 503 4.31 15.51 8.16
CA GLN A 503 3.03 14.89 7.81
C GLN A 503 2.41 15.46 6.51
N ASP A 504 3.14 16.32 5.81
CA ASP A 504 2.70 17.00 4.58
C ASP A 504 2.92 16.16 3.30
N GLY A 505 3.26 14.89 3.45
CA GLY A 505 3.55 13.96 2.35
C GLY A 505 4.93 14.17 1.71
N THR A 506 5.80 15.00 2.30
CA THR A 506 7.18 15.18 1.80
C THR A 506 8.18 14.21 2.42
N ALA A 507 7.81 13.55 3.52
CA ALA A 507 8.65 12.56 4.18
C ALA A 507 8.79 11.28 3.32
N PRO A 508 9.97 10.64 3.33
CA PRO A 508 10.11 9.34 2.70
C PRO A 508 9.24 8.31 3.44
N PRO A 509 8.63 7.37 2.72
CA PRO A 509 7.89 6.28 3.32
C PRO A 509 8.77 5.47 4.28
N VAL A 510 8.19 5.10 5.42
CA VAL A 510 8.87 4.37 6.50
C VAL A 510 8.36 2.93 6.53
N LEU A 511 9.27 1.96 6.52
CA LEU A 511 8.99 0.54 6.69
C LEU A 511 9.30 0.07 8.12
N ALA A 512 8.38 -0.67 8.72
CA ALA A 512 8.59 -1.35 9.99
C ALA A 512 9.51 -2.57 9.80
N ALA A 513 10.50 -2.77 10.66
CA ALA A 513 11.38 -3.94 10.62
C ALA A 513 11.69 -4.48 12.02
N GLY A 514 11.49 -5.78 12.22
CA GLY A 514 11.88 -6.48 13.46
C GLY A 514 10.73 -7.21 14.15
N GLY A 515 11.00 -8.44 14.62
CA GLY A 515 10.07 -9.23 15.44
C GLY A 515 8.82 -9.80 14.74
N MET A 516 8.53 -9.41 13.49
CA MET A 516 7.33 -9.84 12.78
C MET A 516 7.46 -11.25 12.17
N ALA A 517 6.39 -12.03 12.31
CA ALA A 517 6.27 -13.39 11.79
C ALA A 517 4.90 -13.71 11.18
N THR A 518 3.87 -12.90 11.48
CA THR A 518 2.47 -13.16 11.11
C THR A 518 1.82 -11.97 10.41
N GLY A 519 0.73 -12.22 9.68
CA GLY A 519 -0.02 -11.18 8.97
C GLY A 519 -0.64 -10.17 9.92
N THR A 520 -1.12 -10.61 11.09
CA THR A 520 -1.71 -9.74 12.12
C THR A 520 -0.70 -8.74 12.67
N GLN A 521 0.55 -9.14 12.86
CA GLN A 521 1.60 -8.20 13.28
C GLN A 521 1.85 -7.15 12.20
N ILE A 522 1.94 -7.57 10.93
CA ILE A 522 2.10 -6.64 9.79
C ILE A 522 0.92 -5.67 9.72
N ALA A 523 -0.31 -6.17 9.85
CA ALA A 523 -1.51 -5.33 9.85
C ALA A 523 -1.48 -4.29 10.98
N ALA A 524 -1.06 -4.67 12.19
CA ALA A 524 -0.92 -3.74 13.30
C ALA A 524 0.08 -2.60 13.01
N TYR A 525 1.20 -2.92 12.36
CA TYR A 525 2.16 -1.91 11.93
C TYR A 525 1.59 -1.03 10.83
N LEU A 526 0.92 -1.59 9.82
CA LEU A 526 0.26 -0.81 8.77
C LEU A 526 -0.78 0.16 9.37
N THR A 527 -1.56 -0.28 10.35
CA THR A 527 -2.48 0.58 11.12
C THR A 527 -1.75 1.69 11.89
N LEU A 528 -0.53 1.44 12.35
CA LEU A 528 0.30 2.45 13.00
C LEU A 528 0.82 3.54 12.02
N GLY A 529 0.74 3.30 10.70
CA GLY A 529 1.09 4.26 9.66
C GLY A 529 2.37 3.94 8.88
N THR A 530 2.93 2.72 9.00
CA THR A 530 4.04 2.32 8.10
C THR A 530 3.54 2.06 6.68
N SER A 531 4.38 2.34 5.69
CA SER A 531 4.12 2.00 4.28
C SER A 531 4.33 0.52 3.96
N GLY A 532 4.88 -0.27 4.89
CA GLY A 532 5.05 -1.71 4.73
C GLY A 532 5.96 -2.36 5.77
N ALA A 533 6.07 -3.67 5.70
CA ALA A 533 6.82 -4.47 6.66
C ALA A 533 8.03 -5.15 6.01
N VAL A 534 9.18 -5.06 6.68
CA VAL A 534 10.38 -5.82 6.36
C VAL A 534 10.42 -7.08 7.22
N LEU A 535 10.51 -8.23 6.55
CA LEU A 535 10.72 -9.52 7.19
C LEU A 535 12.14 -10.03 6.91
N GLY A 536 12.80 -10.51 7.96
CA GLY A 536 14.11 -11.17 7.88
C GLY A 536 14.01 -12.65 8.19
N THR A 537 13.99 -13.00 9.48
CA THR A 537 13.98 -14.39 9.97
C THR A 537 12.89 -15.27 9.36
N ARG A 538 11.72 -14.71 9.01
CA ARG A 538 10.67 -15.47 8.32
C ARG A 538 11.14 -16.01 6.95
N PHE A 539 11.90 -15.22 6.20
CA PHE A 539 12.47 -15.64 4.92
C PHE A 539 13.68 -16.57 5.07
N LEU A 540 14.34 -16.63 6.23
CA LEU A 540 15.38 -17.64 6.51
C LEU A 540 14.79 -19.06 6.62
N LEU A 541 13.53 -19.17 7.07
CA LEU A 541 12.76 -20.42 7.15
C LEU A 541 12.01 -20.74 5.85
N THR A 542 12.65 -20.51 4.70
CA THR A 542 12.13 -20.96 3.39
C THR A 542 13.15 -21.84 2.66
N PRO A 543 12.71 -22.74 1.75
CA PRO A 543 13.60 -23.51 0.87
C PRO A 543 14.46 -22.65 -0.06
N GLU A 544 14.05 -21.42 -0.36
CA GLU A 544 14.77 -20.49 -1.24
C GLU A 544 15.90 -19.75 -0.53
N SER A 545 15.91 -19.72 0.81
CA SER A 545 17.02 -19.14 1.56
C SER A 545 18.27 -20.04 1.50
N PRO A 546 19.47 -19.44 1.37
CA PRO A 546 20.76 -20.13 1.44
C PRO A 546 21.09 -20.73 2.83
N TYR A 547 20.26 -20.52 3.86
CA TYR A 547 20.44 -21.20 5.15
C TYR A 547 20.47 -22.72 4.98
N THR A 548 21.41 -23.37 5.63
CA THR A 548 21.57 -24.83 5.60
C THR A 548 20.42 -25.53 6.33
N ASP A 549 20.24 -26.82 6.06
CA ASP A 549 19.24 -27.63 6.78
C ASP A 549 19.51 -27.66 8.30
N ALA A 550 20.79 -27.65 8.70
CA ALA A 550 21.20 -27.54 10.09
C ALA A 550 20.75 -26.20 10.71
N GLN A 551 20.94 -25.07 10.01
CA GLN A 551 20.49 -23.76 10.49
C GLN A 551 18.96 -23.68 10.57
N LYS A 552 18.24 -24.18 9.57
CA LYS A 552 16.76 -24.20 9.57
C LYS A 552 16.22 -25.10 10.68
N SER A 553 16.85 -26.25 10.92
CA SER A 553 16.50 -27.16 12.01
C SER A 553 16.75 -26.52 13.37
N ALA A 554 17.87 -25.83 13.54
CA ALA A 554 18.18 -25.08 14.77
C ALA A 554 17.13 -24.00 15.07
N LEU A 555 16.69 -23.25 14.05
CA LEU A 555 15.61 -22.27 14.18
C LEU A 555 14.29 -22.93 14.64
N LEU A 556 13.90 -24.06 14.03
CA LEU A 556 12.68 -24.77 14.41
C LEU A 556 12.76 -25.37 15.82
N ALA A 557 13.92 -25.86 16.24
CA ALA A 557 14.13 -26.39 17.58
C ALA A 557 14.05 -25.27 18.65
N ALA A 558 14.62 -24.11 18.36
CA ALA A 558 14.68 -22.98 19.29
C ALA A 558 13.32 -22.29 19.51
N ARG A 559 12.29 -22.59 18.71
CA ARG A 559 10.95 -21.96 18.82
C ARG A 559 10.29 -22.12 20.19
N THR A 560 10.59 -23.21 20.91
CA THR A 560 10.00 -23.53 22.23
C THR A 560 10.91 -23.14 23.40
N ALA A 561 12.09 -22.57 23.13
CA ALA A 561 13.06 -22.19 24.17
C ALA A 561 12.71 -20.87 24.91
N GLY A 562 11.58 -20.25 24.58
CA GLY A 562 11.08 -19.05 25.25
C GLY A 562 11.82 -17.77 24.87
N PRO A 563 11.65 -16.67 25.62
CA PRO A 563 12.17 -15.34 25.26
C PRO A 563 13.70 -15.26 25.22
N GLY A 564 14.41 -16.17 25.90
CA GLY A 564 15.87 -16.26 25.90
C GLY A 564 16.46 -17.03 24.71
N ALA A 565 15.62 -17.53 23.79
CA ALA A 565 16.08 -18.31 22.63
C ALA A 565 17.03 -17.52 21.71
N THR A 566 16.91 -16.17 21.70
CA THR A 566 17.79 -15.29 20.92
C THR A 566 18.40 -14.22 21.81
N VAL A 567 19.64 -13.85 21.51
CA VAL A 567 20.41 -12.87 22.29
C VAL A 567 21.11 -11.88 21.36
N ARG A 568 21.20 -10.63 21.80
CA ARG A 568 21.99 -9.57 21.16
C ARG A 568 23.39 -9.55 21.77
N THR A 569 24.41 -9.75 20.95
CA THR A 569 25.81 -9.84 21.39
C THR A 569 26.77 -9.73 20.21
N LEU A 570 28.03 -9.36 20.49
CA LEU A 570 29.15 -9.47 19.55
C LEU A 570 29.87 -10.82 19.62
N ALA A 571 29.45 -11.77 20.48
CA ALA A 571 30.08 -13.09 20.60
C ALA A 571 30.11 -13.86 19.27
N PHE A 572 29.04 -13.74 18.46
CA PHE A 572 29.00 -14.35 17.13
C PHE A 572 29.98 -13.71 16.14
N ASP A 573 30.22 -12.41 16.28
CA ASP A 573 31.18 -11.68 15.45
C ASP A 573 32.62 -11.96 15.91
N TYR A 574 32.83 -12.12 17.21
CA TYR A 574 34.07 -12.61 17.80
C TYR A 574 34.41 -13.98 17.24
N ALA A 575 33.49 -14.95 17.27
CA ALA A 575 33.73 -16.29 16.71
C ALA A 575 34.11 -16.28 15.21
N ARG A 576 33.62 -15.29 14.45
CA ARG A 576 33.83 -15.17 13.00
C ARG A 576 34.94 -14.21 12.59
N ASP A 577 35.62 -13.55 13.54
CA ASP A 577 36.54 -12.44 13.27
C ASP A 577 35.91 -11.34 12.39
N THR A 578 34.75 -10.85 12.83
CA THR A 578 33.96 -9.82 12.12
C THR A 578 33.49 -8.70 13.05
N ALA A 579 34.08 -8.55 14.24
CA ALA A 579 33.70 -7.57 15.25
C ALA A 579 34.18 -6.12 14.93
N TYR A 580 34.06 -5.70 13.67
CA TYR A 580 34.45 -4.38 13.15
C TYR A 580 33.24 -3.45 12.95
N TRP A 581 32.12 -3.77 13.57
CA TRP A 581 30.87 -3.03 13.46
C TRP A 581 30.97 -1.66 14.14
N PRO A 582 30.18 -0.64 13.69
CA PRO A 582 30.07 0.62 14.41
C PRO A 582 29.67 0.39 15.88
N ALA A 583 30.15 1.24 16.80
CA ALA A 583 30.08 0.98 18.25
C ALA A 583 28.67 0.74 18.83
N HIS A 584 27.61 1.20 18.15
CA HIS A 584 26.22 1.03 18.55
C HIS A 584 25.52 -0.17 17.87
N ILE A 585 26.25 -0.97 17.08
CA ILE A 585 25.74 -2.09 16.30
C ILE A 585 26.31 -3.41 16.84
N ASP A 586 25.43 -4.33 17.16
CA ASP A 586 25.72 -5.74 17.44
C ASP A 586 24.72 -6.65 16.70
N GLY A 587 24.78 -7.96 16.91
CA GLY A 587 23.95 -8.93 16.19
C GLY A 587 23.02 -9.74 17.10
N ARG A 588 21.82 -10.09 16.62
CA ARG A 588 20.88 -11.00 17.30
C ARG A 588 20.82 -12.39 16.66
N GLY A 589 21.26 -13.40 17.39
CA GLY A 589 21.27 -14.81 16.98
C GLY A 589 20.73 -15.75 18.04
N LEU A 590 20.64 -17.04 17.72
CA LEU A 590 20.30 -18.08 18.69
C LEU A 590 21.36 -18.12 19.80
N ARG A 591 20.94 -18.09 21.07
CA ARG A 591 21.89 -18.28 22.18
C ARG A 591 22.40 -19.72 22.16
N ASN A 592 23.73 -19.88 22.17
CA ASN A 592 24.40 -21.18 22.17
C ASN A 592 25.78 -21.06 22.85
N ALA A 593 26.56 -22.13 22.84
CA ALA A 593 27.82 -22.23 23.59
C ALA A 593 28.87 -21.18 23.17
N ILE A 594 28.80 -20.61 21.95
CA ILE A 594 29.65 -19.47 21.57
C ILE A 594 29.45 -18.31 22.55
N VAL A 595 28.19 -18.02 22.88
CA VAL A 595 27.84 -16.90 23.76
C VAL A 595 28.34 -17.17 25.17
N ASP A 596 28.10 -18.39 25.67
CA ASP A 596 28.52 -18.79 27.01
C ASP A 596 30.05 -18.76 27.16
N ASP A 597 30.79 -19.26 26.18
CA ASP A 597 32.26 -19.30 26.20
C ASP A 597 32.88 -17.90 26.11
N VAL A 598 32.32 -17.01 25.27
CA VAL A 598 32.79 -15.62 25.19
C VAL A 598 32.47 -14.85 26.48
N GLU A 599 31.30 -15.05 27.08
CA GLU A 599 30.94 -14.47 28.39
C GLU A 599 31.85 -15.01 29.51
N ALA A 600 32.32 -16.26 29.39
CA ALA A 600 33.29 -16.87 30.31
C ALA A 600 34.76 -16.46 30.04
N GLY A 601 35.03 -15.70 28.98
CA GLY A 601 36.36 -15.20 28.64
C GLY A 601 37.26 -16.22 27.92
N VAL A 602 36.69 -17.21 27.24
CA VAL A 602 37.45 -18.12 26.37
C VAL A 602 38.11 -17.34 25.22
N ASP A 603 39.34 -17.69 24.89
CA ASP A 603 40.13 -16.95 23.92
C ASP A 603 39.62 -17.08 22.48
N HIS A 604 39.92 -16.07 21.66
CA HIS A 604 39.43 -15.94 20.30
C HIS A 604 39.82 -17.12 19.40
N ALA A 605 41.04 -17.63 19.53
CA ALA A 605 41.52 -18.70 18.67
C ALA A 605 40.76 -20.00 18.96
N THR A 606 40.52 -20.30 20.23
CA THR A 606 39.71 -21.44 20.66
C THR A 606 38.27 -21.33 20.17
N VAL A 607 37.60 -20.19 20.44
CA VAL A 607 36.22 -19.97 19.98
C VAL A 607 36.11 -20.09 18.46
N GLN A 608 37.04 -19.48 17.72
CA GLN A 608 37.02 -19.54 16.26
C GLN A 608 37.26 -20.96 15.72
N ALA A 609 38.14 -21.74 16.33
CA ALA A 609 38.39 -23.12 15.93
C ALA A 609 37.16 -24.01 16.15
N LEU A 610 36.50 -23.89 17.31
CA LEU A 610 35.26 -24.61 17.63
C LEU A 610 34.13 -24.22 16.67
N TRP A 611 33.97 -22.93 16.38
CA TRP A 611 32.96 -22.45 15.43
C TRP A 611 33.17 -23.01 14.02
N LYS A 612 34.42 -23.03 13.52
CA LYS A 612 34.75 -23.62 12.21
C LYS A 612 34.39 -25.10 12.18
N ALA A 613 34.78 -25.86 13.21
CA ALA A 613 34.49 -27.29 13.31
C ALA A 613 32.98 -27.57 13.36
N ALA A 614 32.24 -26.87 14.22
CA ALA A 614 30.80 -27.03 14.36
C ALA A 614 30.03 -26.62 13.10
N THR A 615 30.44 -25.54 12.44
CA THR A 615 29.83 -25.11 11.17
C THR A 615 30.02 -26.17 10.08
N ALA A 616 31.21 -26.79 9.99
CA ALA A 616 31.47 -27.88 9.05
C ALA A 616 30.66 -29.15 9.37
N ALA A 617 30.42 -29.43 10.65
CA ALA A 617 29.64 -30.57 11.12
C ALA A 617 28.11 -30.33 11.12
N GLY A 618 27.66 -29.09 10.93
CA GLY A 618 26.25 -28.71 11.09
C GLY A 618 25.77 -28.73 12.56
N ASP A 619 26.68 -28.60 13.53
CA ASP A 619 26.35 -28.61 14.95
C ASP A 619 25.83 -27.24 15.40
N SER A 620 24.53 -27.17 15.65
CA SER A 620 23.85 -25.96 16.12
C SER A 620 24.32 -25.44 17.47
N ASN A 621 24.98 -26.27 18.30
CA ASN A 621 25.45 -25.86 19.62
C ASN A 621 26.60 -24.86 19.56
N TYR A 622 27.37 -24.84 18.47
CA TYR A 622 28.51 -23.93 18.28
C TYR A 622 28.55 -23.34 16.86
N MET A 623 27.40 -23.27 16.17
CA MET A 623 27.26 -22.62 14.86
C MET A 623 26.50 -21.30 15.00
N VAL A 624 26.89 -20.28 14.22
CA VAL A 624 26.15 -19.01 14.20
C VAL A 624 24.84 -19.17 13.42
N VAL A 625 23.72 -18.85 14.08
CA VAL A 625 22.39 -18.85 13.48
C VAL A 625 21.70 -17.53 13.82
N TRP A 626 21.58 -16.63 12.84
CA TRP A 626 20.94 -15.33 13.05
C TRP A 626 19.42 -15.47 13.11
N ALA A 627 18.78 -14.87 14.11
CA ALA A 627 17.36 -15.03 14.36
C ALA A 627 16.79 -13.87 15.17
N GLY A 628 15.60 -13.39 14.80
CA GLY A 628 14.85 -12.38 15.55
C GLY A 628 13.90 -13.00 16.57
N GLN A 629 13.31 -12.15 17.41
CA GLN A 629 12.42 -12.60 18.50
C GLN A 629 11.04 -13.08 18.03
N GLY A 630 10.69 -12.88 16.75
CA GLY A 630 9.46 -13.44 16.16
C GLY A 630 9.51 -14.97 15.94
N LEU A 631 10.65 -15.60 16.19
CA LEU A 631 10.90 -17.03 15.94
C LEU A 631 9.84 -17.98 16.54
N PRO A 632 9.35 -17.81 17.78
CA PRO A 632 8.38 -18.74 18.38
C PRO A 632 7.08 -18.91 17.59
N LEU A 633 6.73 -17.93 16.73
CA LEU A 633 5.52 -17.96 15.90
C LEU A 633 5.72 -18.71 14.57
N MET A 634 6.94 -19.12 14.25
CA MET A 634 7.32 -19.75 12.98
C MET A 634 7.37 -21.28 13.11
N LYS A 635 6.28 -21.96 12.72
CA LYS A 635 6.09 -23.38 13.01
C LYS A 635 6.76 -24.34 12.02
N GLU A 636 6.99 -23.90 10.78
CA GLU A 636 7.45 -24.78 9.70
C GLU A 636 8.23 -24.00 8.63
N ILE A 637 9.04 -24.75 7.88
CA ILE A 637 9.74 -24.25 6.69
C ILE A 637 8.70 -24.15 5.57
N LYS A 638 8.50 -22.96 5.00
CA LYS A 638 7.50 -22.74 3.94
C LYS A 638 8.13 -22.18 2.67
N PRO A 639 7.82 -22.73 1.48
CA PRO A 639 8.20 -22.10 0.21
C PRO A 639 7.52 -20.75 0.01
N ILE A 640 8.17 -19.89 -0.75
CA ILE A 640 7.62 -18.63 -1.23
C ILE A 640 6.67 -18.97 -2.41
N LYS A 641 5.44 -19.44 -2.14
CA LYS A 641 4.48 -19.86 -3.18
C LYS A 641 3.78 -18.68 -3.90
N ARG A 642 3.39 -18.90 -5.16
CA ARG A 642 2.48 -18.03 -5.95
C ARG A 642 1.02 -18.54 -5.90
N PRO A 643 0.01 -17.67 -6.04
CA PRO A 643 -0.01 -16.24 -5.74
C PRO A 643 -0.30 -16.00 -4.24
N TYR A 644 0.12 -14.86 -3.69
CA TYR A 644 -0.24 -14.38 -2.34
C TYR A 644 -1.74 -14.01 -2.26
N GLY A 645 -2.62 -15.00 -2.40
CA GLY A 645 -4.05 -14.89 -2.08
C GLY A 645 -4.34 -15.31 -0.64
N ASP A 646 -3.58 -16.29 -0.13
CA ASP A 646 -3.69 -16.73 1.25
C ASP A 646 -2.40 -16.40 1.97
N ALA A 647 -2.51 -15.84 3.17
CA ALA A 647 -1.40 -15.54 4.05
C ALA A 647 -0.74 -16.82 4.64
N HIS A 648 -0.47 -17.81 3.79
CA HIS A 648 0.13 -19.10 4.06
C HIS A 648 1.54 -18.99 4.65
N LEU A 649 2.38 -18.09 4.13
CA LEU A 649 3.75 -17.87 4.64
C LEU A 649 3.77 -17.23 6.02
N LEU A 650 2.66 -16.57 6.40
CA LEU A 650 2.44 -15.84 7.63
C LEU A 650 1.36 -16.49 8.54
N GLY A 651 0.97 -17.72 8.24
CA GLY A 651 0.13 -18.54 9.12
C GLY A 651 -1.39 -18.27 9.10
N TYR A 652 -1.92 -17.55 8.13
CA TYR A 652 -3.37 -17.56 7.85
C TYR A 652 -3.71 -18.91 7.19
N SER A 653 -4.26 -19.82 7.97
CA SER A 653 -5.20 -20.81 7.47
C SER A 653 -6.54 -20.09 7.31
N GLY A 654 -7.08 -20.07 6.10
CA GLY A 654 -8.46 -19.63 5.86
C GLY A 654 -9.47 -20.46 6.65
#